data_AF-A0A9Q2SXV4-F1
#
_entry.id   AF-A0A9Q2SXV4-F1
#
_cell.length_a   1.000
_cell.length_b   1.000
_cell.length_c   1.000
_cell.angle_alpha   90.00
_cell.angle_beta   90.00
_cell.angle_gamma   90.00
#
_symmetry.space_group_name_H-M   'P 1'
#
loop_
_entity.id
_entity.type
_entity.pdbx_description
1 polymer ?
#
loop_
_entity_poly.entity_id
_entity_poly.type
_entity_poly.pdbx_seq_one_letter_code
_entity_poly.pdbx_strand_id
1 'polypeptide(L)'
;MTEGAKYLYADEPVPLNVGRRRVVVTVSNIGDRAVQVGSHYHFFEVNRALRFDRAAAYGMHLDIASGTAVRFEPGDTRTVTLCEFGGTRELAGFAGLVHDGGDHVAPLDDPDIRSGAFRRAVERGFLSAADDSDGDCAADRREPEPAVLPRRTYVDLFGPSVGDRFTLADTNLVVEVERDCNAGAFGDEAVYGGGKAVRDGMAQDPAATAASGALDLVITNVVVLDGVLGVVKGDLGVRAGRIVGIGKAGNPRTQDGVSPGLVIGPGTEVISGEHLVATAGAVDTHVHFLAPQQVEEALTNGVTTMIGGGTGPADGSKGTTCTPGPWHIGRMLQAVEELPVNVGLLGKATSLPEAMAEQIAAGLCGIKIHEDWGATPATIDAALRIADDMDVQVAIHADTLNESGFYEDTLAAIDGRTIHTFHTEGAGGGHAPDILRIAGEPNVLPASTNPTLPYTVNSVDELLDMVMVCHHLRHDIPEDVSFADSRVRAETIAAETVLHDDGVISIFSSDSQAMGRVGETWTRAIQTAHHCKDQRGSLPEDTAPDGSSRNDNNRILRYVAKTTINPALAAGVADHVGSLEPGKLADIVLWPVHSFGAKPSLVLKGGLICWSVMGDPNGSISTPQPVRYRPMYGALGAAMRATRLTFVSQAALDAGVPERLGLQSPVVAVRGCRSVGKKDMVRNTGTPHITVDPDTYHVRADGETVTIAPAQRLPLTQLFYIV
;
A
#
# COMPACT_ATOMS: atom_id res chain seq x y z
N MET A 1 14.33 18.14 -8.62
CA MET A 1 13.54 17.29 -9.52
C MET A 1 12.12 17.20 -8.97
N THR A 2 11.34 18.28 -9.12
CA THR A 2 10.02 18.49 -8.49
C THR A 2 8.97 18.86 -9.54
N GLU A 3 9.14 18.44 -10.80
CA GLU A 3 8.25 18.86 -11.88
C GLU A 3 6.93 18.08 -11.95
N GLY A 4 6.73 17.03 -11.13
CA GLY A 4 5.49 16.25 -11.07
C GLY A 4 4.52 16.70 -9.97
N ALA A 5 4.79 16.29 -8.73
CA ALA A 5 3.87 16.49 -7.61
C ALA A 5 3.90 17.92 -7.02
N LYS A 6 2.71 18.49 -6.77
CA LYS A 6 2.51 19.81 -6.16
C LYS A 6 1.76 19.68 -4.85
N TYR A 7 2.29 20.27 -3.78
CA TYR A 7 1.59 20.42 -2.51
C TYR A 7 0.75 21.70 -2.48
N LEU A 8 -0.46 21.59 -1.96
CA LEU A 8 -1.39 22.69 -1.70
C LEU A 8 -1.65 22.72 -0.20
N TYR A 9 -1.14 23.74 0.48
CA TYR A 9 -1.16 23.83 1.94
C TYR A 9 -2.48 24.42 2.45
N ALA A 10 -2.91 24.00 3.63
CA ALA A 10 -3.90 24.74 4.40
C ALA A 10 -3.34 26.10 4.87
N ASP A 11 -4.24 27.06 5.13
CA ASP A 11 -3.84 28.43 5.53
C ASP A 11 -3.42 28.52 7.01
N GLU A 12 -3.92 27.62 7.85
CA GLU A 12 -3.73 27.69 9.30
C GLU A 12 -2.34 27.17 9.73
N PRO A 13 -1.59 27.93 10.54
CA PRO A 13 -0.34 27.45 11.11
C PRO A 13 -0.59 26.37 12.18
N VAL A 14 0.44 25.59 12.48
CA VAL A 14 0.33 24.41 13.36
C VAL A 14 0.94 24.73 14.73
N PRO A 15 0.13 24.86 15.80
CA PRO A 15 0.66 24.98 17.15
C PRO A 15 1.19 23.63 17.66
N LEU A 16 2.33 23.64 18.33
CA LEU A 16 3.01 22.46 18.86
C LEU A 16 2.79 22.32 20.37
N ASN A 17 2.78 21.08 20.87
CA ASN A 17 2.75 20.73 22.28
C ASN A 17 1.61 21.41 23.06
N VAL A 18 0.45 21.60 22.42
CA VAL A 18 -0.68 22.34 22.99
C VAL A 18 -1.13 21.70 24.30
N GLY A 19 -1.47 22.52 25.29
CA GLY A 19 -1.94 22.05 26.61
C GLY A 19 -0.84 21.66 27.59
N ARG A 20 0.45 21.71 27.20
CA ARG A 20 1.58 21.45 28.11
C ARG A 20 2.03 22.71 28.85
N ARG A 21 2.44 22.55 30.11
CA ARG A 21 3.06 23.64 30.88
C ARG A 21 4.35 24.09 30.20
N ARG A 22 4.63 25.39 30.20
CA ARG A 22 5.84 25.97 29.61
C ARG A 22 6.66 26.81 30.59
N VAL A 23 7.95 26.93 30.30
CA VAL A 23 8.85 27.85 30.98
C VAL A 23 9.89 28.39 30.02
N VAL A 24 10.32 29.63 30.23
CA VAL A 24 11.42 30.24 29.50
C VAL A 24 12.66 30.23 30.37
N VAL A 25 13.76 29.71 29.84
CA VAL A 25 15.06 29.67 30.54
C VAL A 25 16.16 30.30 29.70
N THR A 26 17.02 31.07 30.34
CA THR A 26 18.25 31.59 29.74
C THR A 26 19.39 30.61 30.01
N VAL A 27 20.08 30.20 28.95
CA VAL A 27 21.07 29.12 28.95
C VAL A 27 22.38 29.64 28.40
N SER A 28 23.43 29.56 29.21
CA SER A 28 24.80 29.93 28.82
C SER A 28 25.67 28.70 28.65
N ASN A 29 26.39 28.60 27.54
CA ASN A 29 27.42 27.59 27.36
C ASN A 29 28.76 28.10 27.89
N ILE A 30 29.15 27.62 29.07
CA ILE A 30 30.44 27.97 29.67
C ILE A 30 31.57 26.99 29.31
N GLY A 31 31.26 26.01 28.44
CA GLY A 31 32.23 25.07 27.93
C GLY A 31 33.11 25.65 26.82
N ASP A 32 34.09 24.86 26.41
CA ASP A 32 35.05 25.16 25.35
C ASP A 32 34.62 24.65 23.95
N ARG A 33 33.48 23.97 23.87
CA ARG A 33 32.93 23.36 22.65
C ARG A 33 31.44 23.65 22.51
N ALA A 34 30.96 23.63 21.28
CA ALA A 34 29.55 23.79 20.99
C ALA A 34 28.73 22.63 21.58
N VAL A 35 27.53 22.96 22.07
CA VAL A 35 26.55 21.99 22.55
C VAL A 35 25.28 22.17 21.73
N GLN A 36 24.70 21.06 21.24
CA GLN A 36 23.45 21.08 20.51
C GLN A 36 22.46 20.11 21.17
N VAL A 37 21.26 20.62 21.47
CA VAL A 37 20.23 19.89 22.22
C VAL A 37 19.01 19.69 21.33
N GLY A 38 18.62 18.43 21.12
CA GLY A 38 17.46 18.05 20.30
C GLY A 38 16.12 18.26 21.02
N SER A 39 15.04 18.33 20.25
CA SER A 39 13.71 18.72 20.73
C SER A 39 13.18 17.91 21.92
N HIS A 40 13.40 16.59 21.91
CA HIS A 40 12.88 15.66 22.93
C HIS A 40 13.90 15.29 24.02
N TYR A 41 15.06 15.95 24.08
CA TYR A 41 16.05 15.65 25.13
C TYR A 41 15.59 16.24 26.48
N HIS A 42 15.66 15.47 27.56
CA HIS A 42 15.29 15.94 28.90
C HIS A 42 16.21 17.08 29.33
N PHE A 43 15.67 18.29 29.39
CA PHE A 43 16.47 19.51 29.45
C PHE A 43 17.25 19.63 30.76
N PHE A 44 16.72 19.11 31.87
CA PHE A 44 17.43 19.00 33.15
C PHE A 44 18.75 18.21 33.05
N GLU A 45 18.87 17.28 32.11
CA GLU A 45 20.00 16.37 31.97
C GLU A 45 21.00 16.80 30.89
N VAL A 46 20.77 17.94 30.24
CA VAL A 46 21.69 18.45 29.21
C VAL A 46 23.06 18.72 29.80
N ASN A 47 24.07 18.69 28.92
CA ASN A 47 25.49 18.78 29.22
C ASN A 47 25.78 19.72 30.41
N ARG A 48 26.58 19.24 31.37
CA ARG A 48 26.99 19.97 32.57
C ARG A 48 27.66 21.33 32.30
N ALA A 49 28.22 21.53 31.10
CA ALA A 49 28.79 22.81 30.68
C ALA A 49 27.75 23.88 30.31
N LEU A 50 26.47 23.51 30.19
CA LEU A 50 25.37 24.45 30.07
C LEU A 50 24.89 24.87 31.46
N ARG A 51 24.89 26.18 31.71
CA ARG A 51 24.45 26.82 32.94
C ARG A 51 23.09 27.48 32.73
N PHE A 52 22.11 27.10 33.56
CA PHE A 52 20.72 27.59 33.53
C PHE A 52 19.97 27.14 34.80
N ASP A 53 18.74 27.59 35.00
CA ASP A 53 17.87 27.11 36.08
C ASP A 53 17.41 25.66 35.83
N ARG A 54 18.16 24.69 36.40
CA ARG A 54 17.82 23.26 36.30
C ARG A 54 16.53 22.91 37.04
N ALA A 55 16.17 23.65 38.09
CA ALA A 55 14.94 23.38 38.81
C ALA A 55 13.71 23.67 37.96
N ALA A 56 13.76 24.73 37.16
CA ALA A 56 12.72 25.06 36.18
C ALA A 56 12.64 24.06 35.02
N ALA A 57 13.77 23.48 34.62
CA ALA A 57 13.88 22.54 33.49
C ALA A 57 13.58 21.06 33.82
N TYR A 58 13.34 20.73 35.09
CA TYR A 58 13.02 19.36 35.52
C TYR A 58 11.70 18.88 34.91
N GLY A 59 11.74 17.75 34.19
CA GLY A 59 10.60 17.19 33.47
C GLY A 59 10.19 17.96 32.22
N MET A 60 11.11 18.76 31.66
CA MET A 60 10.87 19.57 30.46
C MET A 60 11.77 19.15 29.30
N HIS A 61 11.34 19.45 28.07
CA HIS A 61 12.15 19.40 26.85
C HIS A 61 11.94 20.68 26.02
N LEU A 62 12.69 20.86 24.93
CA LEU A 62 12.58 22.08 24.11
C LEU A 62 11.22 22.15 23.39
N ASP A 63 10.52 23.28 23.50
CA ASP A 63 9.27 23.53 22.78
C ASP A 63 9.58 24.02 21.35
N ILE A 64 10.05 23.10 20.52
CA ILE A 64 10.42 23.32 19.11
C ILE A 64 9.90 22.16 18.26
N ALA A 65 9.94 22.30 16.93
CA ALA A 65 9.53 21.24 16.01
C ALA A 65 10.23 19.90 16.30
N SER A 66 9.49 18.80 16.25
CA SER A 66 10.07 17.46 16.41
C SER A 66 11.23 17.25 15.43
N GLY A 67 12.30 16.58 15.91
CA GLY A 67 13.49 16.35 15.11
C GLY A 67 14.45 17.54 14.94
N THR A 68 14.10 18.74 15.42
CA THR A 68 15.00 19.91 15.38
C THR A 68 15.82 20.06 16.67
N ALA A 69 16.73 21.05 16.70
CA ALA A 69 17.64 21.26 17.83
C ALA A 69 18.02 22.73 18.00
N VAL A 70 18.40 23.11 19.22
CA VAL A 70 19.04 24.40 19.53
C VAL A 70 20.53 24.21 19.75
N ARG A 71 21.34 25.05 19.12
CA ARG A 71 22.81 25.04 19.20
C ARG A 71 23.31 26.21 20.03
N PHE A 72 24.25 25.94 20.93
CA PHE A 72 24.92 26.88 21.80
C PHE A 72 26.43 26.82 21.50
N GLU A 73 26.99 27.89 20.94
CA GLU A 73 28.44 28.00 20.73
C GLU A 73 29.17 28.25 22.06
N PRO A 74 30.48 28.00 22.17
CA PRO A 74 31.25 28.35 23.37
C PRO A 74 31.08 29.84 23.74
N GLY A 75 30.70 30.12 24.98
CA GLY A 75 30.44 31.49 25.47
C GLY A 75 29.08 32.08 25.06
N ASP A 76 28.30 31.38 24.24
CA ASP A 76 26.97 31.81 23.79
C ASP A 76 25.95 31.74 24.95
N THR A 77 25.02 32.69 24.97
CA THR A 77 23.89 32.71 25.89
C THR A 77 22.61 32.95 25.12
N ARG A 78 21.64 32.02 25.24
CA ARG A 78 20.36 32.11 24.54
C ARG A 78 19.21 31.82 25.47
N THR A 79 18.10 32.47 25.20
CA THR A 79 16.81 32.16 25.82
C THR A 79 16.10 31.09 25.00
N VAL A 80 15.60 30.04 25.67
CA VAL A 80 14.83 28.96 25.06
C VAL A 80 13.52 28.74 25.80
N THR A 81 12.49 28.32 25.07
CA THR A 81 11.23 27.86 25.63
C THR A 81 11.27 26.35 25.80
N LEU A 82 10.84 25.89 26.98
CA LEU A 82 10.67 24.48 27.28
C LEU A 82 9.20 24.17 27.53
N CYS A 83 8.78 22.95 27.21
CA CYS A 83 7.48 22.40 27.55
C CYS A 83 7.64 21.09 28.35
N GLU A 84 6.64 20.74 29.15
CA GLU A 84 6.66 19.48 29.91
C GLU A 84 6.64 18.25 29.00
N PHE A 85 7.20 17.13 29.48
CA PHE A 85 6.90 15.83 28.87
C PHE A 85 5.45 15.43 29.10
N GLY A 86 4.88 14.72 28.12
CA GLY A 86 3.60 14.04 28.24
C GLY A 86 3.74 12.62 28.81
N GLY A 87 2.71 11.81 28.62
CA GLY A 87 2.68 10.40 29.00
C GLY A 87 2.67 10.18 30.51
N THR A 88 3.25 9.06 30.96
CA THR A 88 3.38 8.75 32.40
C THR A 88 4.48 9.54 33.11
N ARG A 89 5.28 10.31 32.35
CA ARG A 89 6.45 11.07 32.84
C ARG A 89 7.45 10.19 33.57
N GLU A 90 7.70 9.00 33.02
CA GLU A 90 8.66 8.01 33.52
C GLU A 90 9.91 8.02 32.63
N LEU A 91 10.96 8.72 33.06
CA LEU A 91 12.15 8.94 32.23
C LEU A 91 13.31 8.03 32.64
N ALA A 92 14.01 7.51 31.65
CA ALA A 92 15.28 6.79 31.80
C ALA A 92 16.23 7.15 30.65
N GLY A 93 17.53 6.91 30.82
CA GLY A 93 18.57 7.26 29.83
C GLY A 93 19.26 8.59 30.13
N PHE A 94 19.44 9.43 29.10
CA PHE A 94 20.04 10.77 29.16
C PHE A 94 21.41 10.81 29.87
N ALA A 95 21.52 11.50 31.02
CA ALA A 95 22.73 11.59 31.83
C ALA A 95 22.65 10.72 33.10
N GLY A 96 21.61 9.89 33.21
CA GLY A 96 21.33 9.05 34.36
C GLY A 96 21.14 9.87 35.64
N LEU A 97 20.52 11.05 35.54
CA LEU A 97 20.23 11.88 36.71
C LEU A 97 18.87 11.52 37.32
N VAL A 98 17.83 11.24 36.55
CA VAL A 98 16.52 10.87 37.11
C VAL A 98 16.36 9.38 37.35
N HIS A 99 17.14 8.57 36.64
CA HIS A 99 17.19 7.11 36.79
C HIS A 99 18.63 6.67 37.05
N ASP A 100 18.85 5.87 38.09
CA ASP A 100 20.18 5.44 38.53
C ASP A 100 20.64 4.11 37.93
N GLY A 101 19.86 3.53 37.02
CA GLY A 101 20.20 2.30 36.31
C GLY A 101 19.61 1.02 36.91
N GLY A 102 18.71 1.13 37.90
CA GLY A 102 17.93 -0.01 38.40
C GLY A 102 16.85 -0.48 37.42
N ASP A 103 16.12 -1.54 37.79
CA ASP A 103 15.03 -2.09 36.96
C ASP A 103 13.72 -1.28 37.07
N HIS A 104 13.62 -0.36 38.03
CA HIS A 104 12.40 0.39 38.33
C HIS A 104 12.49 1.84 37.83
N VAL A 105 11.70 2.16 36.81
CA VAL A 105 11.46 3.54 36.38
C VAL A 105 10.18 4.03 37.05
N ALA A 106 10.28 5.13 37.80
CA ALA A 106 9.16 5.75 38.50
C ALA A 106 8.89 7.16 37.92
N PRO A 107 7.64 7.69 38.07
CA PRO A 107 7.30 9.01 37.58
C PRO A 107 8.17 10.12 38.18
N LEU A 108 8.47 11.15 37.38
CA LEU A 108 9.27 12.30 37.82
C LEU A 108 8.69 13.06 39.02
N ASP A 109 7.38 12.95 39.25
CA ASP A 109 6.67 13.60 40.36
C ASP A 109 6.88 12.88 41.70
N ASP A 110 7.53 11.71 41.71
CA ASP A 110 7.96 11.03 42.93
C ASP A 110 9.03 11.87 43.68
N PRO A 111 8.80 12.21 44.97
CA PRO A 111 9.72 13.03 45.76
C PRO A 111 11.14 12.45 45.88
N ASP A 112 11.27 11.12 45.91
CA ASP A 112 12.55 10.43 46.05
C ASP A 112 13.35 10.47 44.74
N ILE A 113 12.65 10.29 43.60
CA ILE A 113 13.24 10.45 42.27
C ILE A 113 13.75 11.87 42.08
N ARG A 114 12.90 12.86 42.37
CA ARG A 114 13.27 14.27 42.27
C ARG A 114 14.47 14.60 43.15
N SER A 115 14.38 14.28 44.44
CA SER A 115 15.45 14.59 45.40
C SER A 115 16.77 13.89 45.06
N GLY A 116 16.70 12.64 44.61
CA GLY A 116 17.85 11.88 44.10
C GLY A 116 18.46 12.52 42.86
N ALA A 117 17.64 13.00 41.94
CA ALA A 117 18.09 13.64 40.71
C ALA A 117 18.87 14.93 40.96
N PHE A 118 18.37 15.83 41.82
CA PHE A 118 19.09 17.05 42.19
C PHE A 118 20.39 16.74 42.93
N ARG A 119 20.40 15.74 43.82
CA ARG A 119 21.62 15.31 44.50
C ARG A 119 22.68 14.83 43.51
N ARG A 120 22.31 13.94 42.58
CA ARG A 120 23.20 13.44 41.53
C ARG A 120 23.69 14.56 40.61
N ALA A 121 22.84 15.52 40.27
CA ALA A 121 23.21 16.68 39.46
C ALA A 121 24.34 17.48 40.13
N VAL A 122 24.21 17.79 41.43
CA VAL A 122 25.23 18.48 42.21
C VAL A 122 26.51 17.65 42.32
N GLU A 123 26.40 16.37 42.71
CA GLU A 123 27.55 15.47 42.86
C GLU A 123 28.35 15.29 41.57
N ARG A 124 27.68 15.31 40.41
CA ARG A 124 28.30 15.15 39.08
C ARG A 124 28.70 16.48 38.42
N GLY A 125 28.51 17.60 39.11
CA GLY A 125 28.92 18.93 38.66
C GLY A 125 28.07 19.54 37.55
N PHE A 126 26.76 19.24 37.53
CA PHE A 126 25.81 19.89 36.63
C PHE A 126 25.44 21.27 37.18
N LEU A 127 25.83 22.31 36.45
CA LEU A 127 25.74 23.70 36.91
C LEU A 127 24.30 24.21 36.93
N SER A 128 23.93 24.94 37.98
CA SER A 128 22.63 25.59 38.13
C SER A 128 22.77 27.12 38.21
N ALA A 129 21.71 27.86 37.86
CA ALA A 129 21.67 29.32 38.01
C ALA A 129 21.81 29.80 39.48
N ALA A 130 21.55 28.93 40.46
CA ALA A 130 21.70 29.23 41.88
C ALA A 130 23.17 29.31 42.36
N ASP A 131 24.13 28.97 41.49
CA ASP A 131 25.56 28.93 41.82
C ASP A 131 26.30 30.26 41.55
N ASP A 132 25.58 31.37 41.25
CA ASP A 132 26.16 32.68 40.91
C ASP A 132 25.46 33.87 41.58
N SER A 133 26.20 34.95 41.86
CA SER A 133 25.70 36.16 42.57
C SER A 133 24.96 37.17 41.67
N ASP A 134 25.00 37.00 40.34
CA ASP A 134 24.68 38.05 39.36
C ASP A 134 23.31 37.89 38.65
N GLY A 135 22.57 36.81 38.89
CA GLY A 135 21.14 36.70 38.49
C GLY A 135 20.81 36.54 36.99
N ASP A 136 21.80 36.49 36.10
CA ASP A 136 21.61 36.51 34.63
C ASP A 136 20.97 35.24 34.00
N CYS A 137 20.83 34.14 34.74
CA CYS A 137 20.29 32.86 34.24
C CYS A 137 18.93 32.46 34.86
N ALA A 138 18.17 33.41 35.39
CA ALA A 138 16.86 33.16 36.01
C ALA A 138 15.80 32.71 34.99
N ALA A 139 14.87 31.84 35.42
CA ALA A 139 13.71 31.46 34.62
C ALA A 139 12.60 32.54 34.66
N ASP A 140 11.99 32.87 33.51
CA ASP A 140 10.75 33.65 33.48
C ASP A 140 9.57 32.71 33.76
N ARG A 141 8.83 33.01 34.84
CA ARG A 141 7.69 32.19 35.30
C ARG A 141 6.37 32.58 34.65
N ARG A 142 6.37 33.55 33.72
CA ARG A 142 5.21 33.79 32.83
C ARG A 142 5.14 32.66 31.82
N GLU A 143 3.99 32.03 31.71
CA GLU A 143 3.78 30.92 30.78
C GLU A 143 3.74 31.45 29.34
N PRO A 144 4.73 31.14 28.50
CA PRO A 144 4.73 31.60 27.11
C PRO A 144 3.70 30.84 26.29
N GLU A 145 3.28 31.46 25.18
CA GLU A 145 2.44 30.78 24.19
C GLU A 145 3.17 29.59 23.52
N PRO A 146 2.43 28.60 23.01
CA PRO A 146 2.98 27.49 22.23
C PRO A 146 3.87 27.93 21.07
N ALA A 147 4.91 27.14 20.80
CA ALA A 147 5.60 27.23 19.52
C ALA A 147 4.62 26.97 18.36
N VAL A 148 4.68 27.78 17.31
CA VAL A 148 3.79 27.69 16.14
C VAL A 148 4.64 27.56 14.88
N LEU A 149 4.35 26.55 14.06
CA LEU A 149 4.99 26.38 12.76
C LEU A 149 4.12 26.91 11.62
N PRO A 150 4.69 27.64 10.64
CA PRO A 150 4.04 27.85 9.37
C PRO A 150 3.66 26.50 8.74
N ARG A 151 2.45 26.40 8.16
CA ARG A 151 1.93 25.13 7.62
C ARG A 151 2.89 24.46 6.64
N ARG A 152 3.47 25.25 5.73
CA ARG A 152 4.47 24.78 4.77
C ARG A 152 5.69 24.15 5.45
N THR A 153 6.20 24.78 6.52
CA THR A 153 7.34 24.24 7.27
C THR A 153 6.99 22.93 7.96
N TYR A 154 5.76 22.80 8.50
CA TYR A 154 5.28 21.52 9.05
C TYR A 154 5.26 20.43 7.97
N VAL A 155 4.68 20.73 6.79
CA VAL A 155 4.64 19.77 5.69
C VAL A 155 6.03 19.42 5.19
N ASP A 156 6.95 20.37 5.07
CA ASP A 156 8.34 20.12 4.67
C ASP A 156 9.06 19.16 5.64
N LEU A 157 8.75 19.23 6.93
CA LEU A 157 9.37 18.39 7.97
C LEU A 157 8.72 17.01 8.11
N PHE A 158 7.38 16.96 8.10
CA PHE A 158 6.63 15.77 8.52
C PHE A 158 5.69 15.23 7.43
N GLY A 159 5.61 15.87 6.27
CA GLY A 159 4.63 15.59 5.22
C GLY A 159 3.24 16.20 5.49
N PRO A 160 2.29 16.02 4.57
CA PRO A 160 0.97 16.65 4.66
C PRO A 160 0.14 16.11 5.84
N SER A 161 -0.72 16.96 6.39
CA SER A 161 -1.70 16.66 7.45
C SER A 161 -3.10 17.11 6.99
N VAL A 162 -4.13 16.95 7.84
CA VAL A 162 -5.54 17.23 7.51
C VAL A 162 -5.70 18.63 6.91
N GLY A 163 -6.36 18.69 5.76
CA GLY A 163 -6.60 19.93 4.99
C GLY A 163 -5.51 20.27 3.97
N ASP A 164 -4.33 19.67 4.07
CA ASP A 164 -3.33 19.75 3.00
C ASP A 164 -3.70 18.79 1.86
N ARG A 165 -3.30 19.17 0.65
CA ARG A 165 -3.52 18.38 -0.56
C ARG A 165 -2.25 18.22 -1.37
N PHE A 166 -2.19 17.20 -2.20
CA PHE A 166 -1.09 17.00 -3.13
C PHE A 166 -1.51 16.28 -4.40
N THR A 167 -0.85 16.57 -5.52
CA THR A 167 -1.07 15.84 -6.77
C THR A 167 -0.28 14.53 -6.80
N LEU A 168 -0.87 13.47 -7.34
CA LEU A 168 -0.18 12.19 -7.56
C LEU A 168 0.67 12.26 -8.82
N ALA A 169 2.00 12.25 -8.67
CA ALA A 169 2.95 12.32 -9.77
C ALA A 169 2.63 13.48 -10.75
N ASP A 170 2.61 13.20 -12.06
CA ASP A 170 2.24 14.12 -13.14
C ASP A 170 0.76 14.02 -13.56
N THR A 171 -0.08 13.38 -12.73
CA THR A 171 -1.52 13.23 -13.00
C THR A 171 -2.31 14.51 -12.64
N ASN A 172 -3.62 14.50 -12.89
CA ASN A 172 -4.58 15.54 -12.51
C ASN A 172 -5.27 15.19 -11.18
N LEU A 173 -4.88 14.09 -10.52
CA LEU A 173 -5.51 13.56 -9.32
C LEU A 173 -4.91 14.22 -8.09
N VAL A 174 -5.76 14.73 -7.22
CA VAL A 174 -5.44 15.48 -6.01
C VAL A 174 -5.92 14.70 -4.80
N VAL A 175 -5.01 14.34 -3.90
CA VAL A 175 -5.32 13.71 -2.62
C VAL A 175 -5.47 14.77 -1.54
N GLU A 176 -6.46 14.63 -0.66
CA GLU A 176 -6.60 15.38 0.60
C GLU A 176 -6.50 14.43 1.78
N VAL A 177 -5.70 14.77 2.79
CA VAL A 177 -5.60 13.95 4.02
C VAL A 177 -6.91 14.08 4.79
N GLU A 178 -7.60 12.96 5.04
CA GLU A 178 -8.91 12.92 5.71
C GLU A 178 -8.76 12.86 7.23
N ARG A 179 -7.74 12.14 7.70
CA ARG A 179 -7.45 11.96 9.12
C ARG A 179 -5.96 11.95 9.35
N ASP A 180 -5.52 12.63 10.41
CA ASP A 180 -4.15 12.55 10.92
C ASP A 180 -4.18 11.94 12.33
N CYS A 181 -3.52 10.79 12.49
CA CYS A 181 -3.42 10.10 13.77
C CYS A 181 -2.53 10.83 14.78
N ASN A 182 -1.71 11.79 14.34
CA ASN A 182 -0.97 12.69 15.22
C ASN A 182 -1.76 13.96 15.56
N ALA A 183 -3.00 14.13 15.06
CA ALA A 183 -3.84 15.25 15.42
C ALA A 183 -4.08 15.28 16.94
N GLY A 184 -3.69 16.38 17.58
CA GLY A 184 -3.72 16.55 19.04
C GLY A 184 -2.37 16.28 19.74
N ALA A 185 -1.37 15.81 19.01
CA ALA A 185 -0.01 15.59 19.52
C ALA A 185 1.07 16.19 18.59
N PHE A 186 0.74 17.27 17.89
CA PHE A 186 1.71 17.98 17.05
C PHE A 186 2.87 18.48 17.91
N GLY A 187 4.10 18.26 17.47
CA GLY A 187 5.32 18.46 18.27
C GLY A 187 5.96 17.17 18.78
N ASP A 188 5.18 16.08 18.85
CA ASP A 188 5.63 14.74 19.25
C ASP A 188 5.76 13.78 18.04
N GLU A 189 5.93 14.28 16.81
CA GLU A 189 6.09 13.42 15.64
C GLU A 189 7.30 12.50 15.80
N ALA A 190 7.15 11.20 15.50
CA ALA A 190 8.26 10.26 15.57
C ALA A 190 9.19 10.48 14.37
N VAL A 191 10.36 11.08 14.58
CA VAL A 191 11.34 11.31 13.51
C VAL A 191 12.70 10.73 13.89
N TYR A 192 13.25 9.90 13.01
CA TYR A 192 14.57 9.28 13.16
C TYR A 192 15.71 10.14 12.57
N GLY A 193 16.86 10.12 13.26
CA GLY A 193 18.11 10.75 12.83
C GLY A 193 18.94 11.33 13.98
N GLY A 194 20.15 11.79 13.64
CA GLY A 194 21.07 12.42 14.60
C GLY A 194 20.43 13.61 15.31
N GLY A 195 20.24 13.50 16.63
CA GLY A 195 19.64 14.55 17.45
C GLY A 195 18.12 14.67 17.39
N LYS A 196 17.42 13.72 16.77
CA LYS A 196 15.95 13.76 16.59
C LYS A 196 15.16 13.09 17.73
N ALA A 197 13.89 12.76 17.49
CA ALA A 197 12.96 12.28 18.52
C ALA A 197 13.11 10.79 18.84
N VAL A 198 13.27 9.93 17.83
CA VAL A 198 13.41 8.47 18.02
C VAL A 198 14.83 8.14 18.52
N ARG A 199 15.00 8.25 19.85
CA ARG A 199 16.22 7.97 20.61
C ARG A 199 15.85 7.44 21.98
N ASP A 200 16.79 6.71 22.59
CA ASP A 200 16.67 6.14 23.93
C ASP A 200 16.13 7.13 24.97
N GLY A 201 15.07 6.73 25.68
CA GLY A 201 14.43 7.56 26.71
C GLY A 201 13.54 8.69 26.18
N MET A 202 13.50 8.90 24.87
CA MET A 202 12.72 9.95 24.20
C MET A 202 11.50 9.32 23.54
N ALA A 203 11.34 9.36 22.21
CA ALA A 203 10.28 8.63 21.52
C ALA A 203 10.54 7.11 21.42
N GLN A 204 11.74 6.64 21.76
CA GLN A 204 12.03 5.21 21.94
C GLN A 204 11.94 4.87 23.44
N ASP A 205 10.99 4.00 23.80
CA ASP A 205 10.86 3.49 25.17
C ASP A 205 12.04 2.55 25.48
N PRO A 206 12.91 2.91 26.45
CA PRO A 206 14.10 2.13 26.77
C PRO A 206 13.77 0.76 27.39
N ALA A 207 12.59 0.60 27.99
CA ALA A 207 12.17 -0.63 28.65
C ALA A 207 11.36 -1.56 27.73
N ALA A 208 10.93 -1.09 26.56
CA ALA A 208 10.10 -1.86 25.66
C ALA A 208 10.90 -2.99 25.00
N THR A 209 10.32 -4.18 24.96
CA THR A 209 10.91 -5.37 24.32
C THR A 209 9.91 -5.96 23.33
N ALA A 210 10.39 -6.81 22.41
CA ALA A 210 9.49 -7.56 21.53
C ALA A 210 8.48 -8.40 22.35
N ALA A 211 8.91 -8.97 23.49
CA ALA A 211 8.05 -9.74 24.39
C ALA A 211 6.97 -8.89 25.08
N SER A 212 7.26 -7.61 25.37
CA SER A 212 6.26 -6.66 25.88
C SER A 212 5.42 -6.02 24.78
N GLY A 213 5.63 -6.42 23.52
CA GLY A 213 4.83 -5.99 22.38
C GLY A 213 5.35 -4.76 21.63
N ALA A 214 6.62 -4.38 21.79
CA ALA A 214 7.25 -3.36 20.93
C ALA A 214 7.16 -3.75 19.45
N LEU A 215 7.17 -2.75 18.57
CA LEU A 215 7.18 -2.97 17.13
C LEU A 215 8.51 -3.57 16.67
N ASP A 216 8.49 -4.38 15.61
CA ASP A 216 9.72 -4.78 14.90
C ASP A 216 10.14 -3.69 13.90
N LEU A 217 9.15 -3.02 13.30
CA LEU A 217 9.33 -1.95 12.33
C LEU A 217 8.23 -0.90 12.51
N VAL A 218 8.58 0.38 12.36
CA VAL A 218 7.63 1.49 12.22
C VAL A 218 7.93 2.28 10.95
N ILE A 219 6.89 2.62 10.19
CA ILE A 219 6.97 3.58 9.08
C ILE A 219 6.39 4.90 9.58
N THR A 220 7.25 5.91 9.78
CA THR A 220 6.85 7.16 10.46
C THR A 220 6.21 8.16 9.52
N ASN A 221 5.19 8.88 10.00
CA ASN A 221 4.60 10.04 9.32
C ASN A 221 4.19 9.80 7.86
N VAL A 222 3.73 8.60 7.52
CA VAL A 222 3.35 8.22 6.16
C VAL A 222 1.90 8.57 5.87
N VAL A 223 1.59 8.93 4.61
CA VAL A 223 0.20 8.98 4.15
C VAL A 223 -0.19 7.59 3.65
N VAL A 224 -1.12 6.93 4.32
CA VAL A 224 -1.74 5.69 3.87
C VAL A 224 -2.87 6.02 2.90
N LEU A 225 -2.81 5.38 1.72
CA LEU A 225 -3.86 5.42 0.72
C LEU A 225 -4.36 3.98 0.51
N ASP A 226 -5.54 3.69 1.05
CA ASP A 226 -6.08 2.34 1.12
C ASP A 226 -7.59 2.31 0.86
N GLY A 227 -8.04 1.44 -0.03
CA GLY A 227 -9.44 1.38 -0.45
C GLY A 227 -10.43 1.16 0.71
N VAL A 228 -10.00 0.51 1.79
CA VAL A 228 -10.80 0.24 3.00
C VAL A 228 -10.62 1.38 4.02
N LEU A 229 -9.38 1.78 4.30
CA LEU A 229 -9.08 2.72 5.41
C LEU A 229 -9.24 4.20 5.04
N GLY A 230 -9.22 4.55 3.76
CA GLY A 230 -9.28 5.94 3.28
C GLY A 230 -7.90 6.58 3.13
N VAL A 231 -7.85 7.91 3.30
CA VAL A 231 -6.60 8.70 3.25
C VAL A 231 -6.18 9.09 4.67
N VAL A 232 -5.30 8.29 5.28
CA VAL A 232 -4.92 8.42 6.70
C VAL A 232 -3.44 8.78 6.82
N LYS A 233 -3.12 9.85 7.54
CA LYS A 233 -1.76 10.22 7.95
C LYS A 233 -1.45 9.64 9.32
N GLY A 234 -0.28 9.02 9.49
CA GLY A 234 0.18 8.53 10.78
C GLY A 234 1.41 7.64 10.70
N ASP A 235 1.66 6.90 11.77
CA ASP A 235 2.72 5.90 11.86
C ASP A 235 2.13 4.50 11.66
N LEU A 236 2.69 3.73 10.73
CA LEU A 236 2.29 2.36 10.45
C LEU A 236 3.23 1.40 11.18
N GLY A 237 2.69 0.64 12.14
CA GLY A 237 3.47 -0.34 12.91
C GLY A 237 3.39 -1.76 12.34
N VAL A 238 4.53 -2.46 12.36
CA VAL A 238 4.66 -3.86 11.95
C VAL A 238 5.29 -4.69 13.07
N ARG A 239 4.76 -5.89 13.29
CA ARG A 239 5.27 -6.87 14.25
C ARG A 239 5.02 -8.29 13.76
N ALA A 240 6.03 -9.16 13.85
CA ALA A 240 6.06 -10.52 13.33
C ALA A 240 5.57 -10.60 11.88
N GLY A 241 6.02 -9.65 11.05
CA GLY A 241 5.66 -9.53 9.64
C GLY A 241 4.20 -9.16 9.35
N ARG A 242 3.43 -8.74 10.36
CA ARG A 242 2.03 -8.33 10.24
C ARG A 242 1.82 -6.89 10.66
N ILE A 243 0.81 -6.27 10.08
CA ILE A 243 0.41 -4.91 10.40
C ILE A 243 -0.22 -4.90 11.80
N VAL A 244 0.25 -4.03 12.68
CA VAL A 244 -0.34 -3.81 14.00
C VAL A 244 -1.42 -2.74 13.92
N GLY A 245 -1.18 -1.68 13.14
CA GLY A 245 -2.15 -0.63 12.86
C GLY A 245 -1.50 0.67 12.40
N ILE A 246 -2.35 1.66 12.15
CA ILE A 246 -1.97 3.04 11.83
C ILE A 246 -2.41 3.92 13.00
N GLY A 247 -1.48 4.69 13.55
CA GLY A 247 -1.75 5.49 14.73
C GLY A 247 -0.64 6.49 15.01
N LYS A 248 -0.53 6.89 16.26
CA LYS A 248 0.63 7.61 16.79
C LYS A 248 1.59 6.61 17.41
N ALA A 249 2.77 6.45 16.84
CA ALA A 249 3.83 5.64 17.43
C ALA A 249 4.73 6.49 18.34
N GLY A 250 5.43 5.84 19.27
CA GLY A 250 6.36 6.54 20.15
C GLY A 250 6.56 5.83 21.49
N ASN A 251 6.84 6.64 22.52
CA ASN A 251 7.06 6.18 23.88
C ASN A 251 5.95 6.69 24.81
N PRO A 252 5.06 5.81 25.32
CA PRO A 252 3.95 6.22 26.19
C PRO A 252 4.41 6.80 27.53
N ARG A 253 5.69 6.65 27.89
CA ARG A 253 6.27 7.23 29.11
C ARG A 253 6.55 8.72 29.01
N THR A 254 6.71 9.23 27.80
CA THR A 254 7.16 10.61 27.55
C THR A 254 6.25 11.38 26.60
N GLN A 255 5.36 10.70 25.89
CA GLN A 255 4.48 11.27 24.87
C GLN A 255 3.02 10.89 25.12
N ASP A 256 2.13 11.85 24.91
CA ASP A 256 0.69 11.64 25.03
C ASP A 256 0.14 10.93 23.78
N GLY A 257 -0.94 10.15 23.97
CA GLY A 257 -1.71 9.60 22.86
C GLY A 257 -1.00 8.52 22.02
N VAL A 258 0.14 7.97 22.47
CA VAL A 258 0.76 6.82 21.81
C VAL A 258 -0.24 5.68 21.74
N SER A 259 -0.51 5.22 20.53
CA SER A 259 -1.55 4.23 20.27
C SER A 259 -1.18 2.87 20.86
N PRO A 260 -2.14 2.11 21.44
CA PRO A 260 -1.87 0.78 21.96
C PRO A 260 -1.20 -0.12 20.91
N GLY A 261 -0.05 -0.68 21.25
CA GLY A 261 0.72 -1.57 20.36
C GLY A 261 1.66 -0.87 19.38
N LEU A 262 1.67 0.46 19.30
CA LEU A 262 2.61 1.23 18.47
C LEU A 262 3.79 1.79 19.26
N VAL A 263 4.31 1.00 20.20
CA VAL A 263 5.47 1.40 21.01
C VAL A 263 6.76 1.17 20.24
N ILE A 264 7.58 2.22 20.14
CA ILE A 264 8.92 2.15 19.58
C ILE A 264 9.88 1.76 20.70
N GLY A 265 10.53 0.61 20.57
CA GLY A 265 11.53 0.11 21.52
C GLY A 265 12.92 -0.03 20.89
N PRO A 266 13.94 -0.50 21.63
CA PRO A 266 15.30 -0.65 21.11
C PRO A 266 15.42 -1.70 19.99
N GLY A 267 14.44 -2.60 19.86
CA GLY A 267 14.36 -3.60 18.78
C GLY A 267 13.57 -3.16 17.55
N THR A 268 13.05 -1.93 17.53
CA THR A 268 12.21 -1.41 16.44
C THR A 268 13.07 -0.73 15.37
N GLU A 269 12.99 -1.21 14.13
CA GLU A 269 13.55 -0.53 12.95
C GLU A 269 12.63 0.63 12.50
N VAL A 270 13.19 1.63 11.81
CA VAL A 270 12.47 2.81 11.35
C VAL A 270 12.61 3.00 9.84
N ILE A 271 11.48 3.18 9.15
CA ILE A 271 11.43 3.73 7.80
C ILE A 271 10.80 5.12 7.84
N SER A 272 11.51 6.12 7.33
CA SER A 272 10.99 7.48 7.16
C SER A 272 9.94 7.52 6.05
N GLY A 273 8.68 7.70 6.45
CA GLY A 273 7.54 7.82 5.55
C GLY A 273 7.12 9.26 5.24
N GLU A 274 7.82 10.26 5.80
CA GLU A 274 7.59 11.66 5.46
C GLU A 274 7.74 11.84 3.93
N HIS A 275 6.78 12.50 3.28
CA HIS A 275 6.72 12.70 1.82
C HIS A 275 6.56 11.43 0.98
N LEU A 276 6.18 10.31 1.61
CA LEU A 276 5.82 9.06 0.94
C LEU A 276 4.33 8.74 1.13
N VAL A 277 3.80 7.97 0.19
CA VAL A 277 2.49 7.33 0.29
C VAL A 277 2.71 5.83 0.49
N ALA A 278 2.02 5.23 1.45
CA ALA A 278 1.95 3.79 1.66
C ALA A 278 0.65 3.24 1.07
N THR A 279 0.77 2.16 0.30
CA THR A 279 -0.37 1.34 -0.15
C THR A 279 -0.12 -0.11 0.23
N ALA A 280 -1.18 -0.92 0.27
CA ALA A 280 -1.01 -2.36 0.17
C ALA A 280 -0.33 -2.71 -1.16
N GLY A 281 0.46 -3.78 -1.19
CA GLY A 281 0.93 -4.35 -2.44
C GLY A 281 -0.23 -4.85 -3.29
N ALA A 282 -0.17 -4.64 -4.60
CA ALA A 282 -1.25 -5.06 -5.50
C ALA A 282 -1.35 -6.59 -5.58
N VAL A 283 -2.57 -7.04 -5.87
CA VAL A 283 -2.94 -8.43 -6.13
C VAL A 283 -3.35 -8.54 -7.60
N ASP A 284 -2.52 -9.20 -8.40
CA ASP A 284 -2.84 -9.45 -9.81
C ASP A 284 -3.43 -10.86 -9.95
N THR A 285 -4.70 -10.94 -10.34
CA THR A 285 -5.45 -12.21 -10.41
C THR A 285 -5.47 -12.84 -11.80
N HIS A 286 -4.86 -12.20 -12.80
CA HIS A 286 -4.81 -12.74 -14.16
C HIS A 286 -3.37 -12.89 -14.67
N VAL A 287 -2.60 -13.75 -14.01
CA VAL A 287 -1.18 -13.97 -14.32
C VAL A 287 -0.98 -15.26 -15.12
N HIS A 288 -0.42 -15.15 -16.32
CA HIS A 288 0.12 -16.28 -17.06
C HIS A 288 1.57 -16.51 -16.62
N PHE A 289 1.82 -17.59 -15.88
CA PHE A 289 3.17 -17.94 -15.40
C PHE A 289 4.04 -18.51 -16.53
N LEU A 290 4.48 -17.63 -17.43
CA LEU A 290 5.31 -17.97 -18.60
C LEU A 290 6.80 -17.88 -18.29
N ALA A 291 7.19 -16.88 -17.51
CA ALA A 291 8.59 -16.55 -17.26
C ALA A 291 8.75 -16.01 -15.83
N PRO A 292 9.66 -16.55 -15.00
CA PRO A 292 9.85 -16.07 -13.62
C PRO A 292 10.29 -14.60 -13.53
N GLN A 293 10.85 -14.05 -14.62
CA GLN A 293 11.23 -12.64 -14.74
C GLN A 293 10.04 -11.69 -14.59
N GLN A 294 8.81 -12.17 -14.85
CA GLN A 294 7.59 -11.39 -14.62
C GLN A 294 7.50 -10.87 -13.18
N VAL A 295 8.08 -11.58 -12.19
CA VAL A 295 8.08 -11.16 -10.79
C VAL A 295 8.92 -9.90 -10.56
N GLU A 296 10.01 -9.73 -11.29
CA GLU A 296 10.80 -8.50 -11.22
C GLU A 296 9.95 -7.32 -11.69
N GLU A 297 9.33 -7.44 -12.86
CA GLU A 297 8.47 -6.38 -13.43
C GLU A 297 7.21 -6.11 -12.57
N ALA A 298 6.65 -7.15 -11.95
CA ALA A 298 5.53 -7.04 -11.02
C ALA A 298 5.92 -6.20 -9.79
N LEU A 299 7.06 -6.53 -9.15
CA LEU A 299 7.53 -5.84 -7.95
C LEU A 299 7.95 -4.39 -8.23
N THR A 300 8.56 -4.11 -9.39
CA THR A 300 8.93 -2.73 -9.77
C THR A 300 7.73 -1.85 -10.05
N ASN A 301 6.52 -2.41 -10.23
CA ASN A 301 5.26 -1.69 -10.24
C ASN A 301 4.40 -1.92 -8.99
N GLY A 302 4.93 -2.50 -7.91
CA GLY A 302 4.25 -2.61 -6.62
C GLY A 302 3.23 -3.76 -6.51
N VAL A 303 3.31 -4.79 -7.36
CA VAL A 303 2.53 -6.03 -7.25
C VAL A 303 3.27 -7.01 -6.34
N THR A 304 2.59 -7.51 -5.30
CA THR A 304 3.20 -8.41 -4.29
C THR A 304 2.54 -9.78 -4.21
N THR A 305 1.40 -9.95 -4.90
CA THR A 305 0.65 -11.20 -4.98
C THR A 305 0.26 -11.45 -6.44
N MET A 306 0.53 -12.67 -6.91
CA MET A 306 0.28 -13.10 -8.29
C MET A 306 -0.57 -14.37 -8.27
N ILE A 307 -1.77 -14.32 -8.85
CA ILE A 307 -2.70 -15.43 -8.94
C ILE A 307 -3.02 -15.67 -10.41
N GLY A 308 -2.98 -16.93 -10.84
CA GLY A 308 -3.17 -17.29 -12.24
C GLY A 308 -2.68 -18.70 -12.50
N GLY A 309 -2.15 -19.00 -13.68
CA GLY A 309 -1.69 -20.36 -13.97
C GLY A 309 -0.69 -20.43 -15.10
N GLY A 310 0.03 -21.55 -15.19
CA GLY A 310 0.98 -21.79 -16.25
C GLY A 310 2.06 -22.80 -15.87
N THR A 311 2.81 -23.26 -16.85
CA THR A 311 3.92 -24.21 -16.67
C THR A 311 5.17 -23.75 -17.42
N GLY A 312 5.38 -22.44 -17.54
CA GLY A 312 6.35 -21.84 -18.45
C GLY A 312 5.75 -21.55 -19.84
N PRO A 313 6.57 -21.35 -20.88
CA PRO A 313 6.12 -20.85 -22.19
C PRO A 313 5.53 -21.94 -23.09
N ALA A 314 4.78 -22.88 -22.52
CA ALA A 314 3.99 -23.84 -23.30
C ALA A 314 2.79 -23.14 -23.94
N ASP A 315 2.36 -23.57 -25.13
CA ASP A 315 1.31 -22.87 -25.87
C ASP A 315 -0.01 -22.80 -25.08
N GLY A 316 -0.35 -23.86 -24.34
CA GLY A 316 -1.49 -23.83 -23.43
C GLY A 316 -1.37 -22.80 -22.30
N SER A 317 -0.17 -22.50 -21.82
CA SER A 317 0.06 -21.44 -20.81
C SER A 317 0.12 -20.06 -21.45
N LYS A 318 0.61 -19.93 -22.69
CA LYS A 318 0.56 -18.67 -23.44
C LYS A 318 -0.87 -18.22 -23.71
N GLY A 319 -1.76 -19.18 -24.00
CA GLY A 319 -3.18 -18.91 -24.21
C GLY A 319 -4.00 -18.85 -22.92
N THR A 320 -3.65 -19.63 -21.88
CA THR A 320 -4.55 -19.79 -20.71
C THR A 320 -3.82 -19.79 -19.37
N THR A 321 -4.43 -19.17 -18.36
CA THR A 321 -4.01 -19.22 -16.95
C THR A 321 -4.31 -20.57 -16.27
N CYS A 322 -3.83 -21.67 -16.86
CA CYS A 322 -4.03 -23.02 -16.32
C CYS A 322 -2.70 -23.70 -15.96
N THR A 323 -2.65 -24.31 -14.79
CA THR A 323 -1.58 -25.24 -14.36
C THR A 323 -2.14 -26.67 -14.36
N PRO A 324 -2.07 -27.41 -15.49
CA PRO A 324 -2.83 -28.64 -15.64
C PRO A 324 -2.17 -29.85 -14.98
N GLY A 325 -2.94 -30.56 -14.15
CA GLY A 325 -2.60 -31.88 -13.63
C GLY A 325 -1.68 -31.88 -12.38
N PRO A 326 -1.81 -32.87 -11.48
CA PRO A 326 -1.13 -32.87 -10.18
C PRO A 326 0.40 -32.76 -10.26
N TRP A 327 1.01 -33.33 -11.31
CA TRP A 327 2.45 -33.29 -11.48
C TRP A 327 2.95 -31.85 -11.73
N HIS A 328 2.35 -31.13 -12.68
CA HIS A 328 2.76 -29.75 -12.96
C HIS A 328 2.42 -28.81 -11.81
N ILE A 329 1.26 -29.00 -11.17
CA ILE A 329 0.89 -28.25 -9.96
C ILE A 329 1.97 -28.38 -8.90
N GLY A 330 2.40 -29.62 -8.58
CA GLY A 330 3.46 -29.85 -7.60
C GLY A 330 4.81 -29.22 -7.98
N ARG A 331 5.19 -29.26 -9.26
CA ARG A 331 6.46 -28.65 -9.71
C ARG A 331 6.41 -27.13 -9.71
N MET A 332 5.28 -26.53 -10.08
CA MET A 332 5.11 -25.08 -10.00
C MET A 332 5.10 -24.62 -8.55
N LEU A 333 4.40 -25.31 -7.64
CA LEU A 333 4.43 -25.01 -6.20
C LEU A 333 5.85 -25.07 -5.62
N GLN A 334 6.67 -26.03 -6.04
CA GLN A 334 8.09 -26.08 -5.65
C GLN A 334 8.91 -24.96 -6.30
N ALA A 335 8.67 -24.63 -7.56
CA ALA A 335 9.41 -23.58 -8.27
C ALA A 335 9.13 -22.19 -7.68
N VAL A 336 7.87 -21.92 -7.30
CA VAL A 336 7.50 -20.61 -6.77
C VAL A 336 8.07 -20.35 -5.38
N GLU A 337 8.60 -21.35 -4.67
CA GLU A 337 9.39 -21.18 -3.44
C GLU A 337 10.58 -20.22 -3.59
N GLU A 338 11.03 -19.98 -4.83
CA GLU A 338 12.13 -19.07 -5.16
C GLU A 338 11.65 -17.69 -5.64
N LEU A 339 10.37 -17.34 -5.48
CA LEU A 339 9.79 -16.08 -5.92
C LEU A 339 9.38 -15.19 -4.73
N PRO A 340 9.86 -13.92 -4.64
CA PRO A 340 9.59 -13.00 -3.52
C PRO A 340 8.20 -12.33 -3.57
N VAL A 341 7.17 -13.09 -3.96
CA VAL A 341 5.75 -12.70 -4.01
C VAL A 341 4.88 -13.80 -3.45
N ASN A 342 3.65 -13.47 -3.03
CA ASN A 342 2.65 -14.49 -2.76
C ASN A 342 2.14 -15.08 -4.08
N VAL A 343 1.84 -16.38 -4.10
CA VAL A 343 1.39 -17.08 -5.32
C VAL A 343 0.16 -17.94 -5.06
N GLY A 344 -0.82 -17.88 -5.98
CA GLY A 344 -1.91 -18.85 -6.10
C GLY A 344 -2.00 -19.40 -7.53
N LEU A 345 -2.25 -20.70 -7.66
CA LEU A 345 -2.34 -21.38 -8.96
C LEU A 345 -3.79 -21.77 -9.30
N LEU A 346 -4.16 -21.58 -10.56
CA LEU A 346 -5.45 -21.94 -11.16
C LEU A 346 -5.31 -23.20 -12.02
N GLY A 347 -6.32 -24.07 -11.96
CA GLY A 347 -6.39 -25.30 -12.75
C GLY A 347 -7.23 -25.17 -13.99
N LYS A 348 -7.23 -26.23 -14.80
CA LYS A 348 -8.05 -26.30 -16.00
C LYS A 348 -9.42 -26.88 -15.68
N ALA A 349 -10.49 -26.19 -16.11
CA ALA A 349 -11.85 -26.69 -16.03
C ALA A 349 -12.12 -27.85 -17.01
N THR A 350 -13.11 -28.68 -16.69
CA THR A 350 -13.66 -29.71 -17.60
C THR A 350 -15.12 -29.99 -17.24
N SER A 351 -15.87 -30.62 -18.14
CA SER A 351 -17.28 -30.97 -17.92
C SER A 351 -17.52 -32.14 -16.96
N LEU A 352 -16.46 -32.77 -16.45
CA LEU A 352 -16.52 -33.86 -15.48
C LEU A 352 -15.77 -33.50 -14.18
N PRO A 353 -16.41 -33.63 -13.01
CA PRO A 353 -15.89 -33.05 -11.76
C PRO A 353 -14.64 -33.75 -11.21
N GLU A 354 -14.46 -35.05 -11.43
CA GLU A 354 -13.39 -35.85 -10.82
C GLU A 354 -11.99 -35.31 -11.12
N ALA A 355 -11.73 -34.94 -12.37
CA ALA A 355 -10.44 -34.39 -12.78
C ALA A 355 -10.19 -32.96 -12.25
N MET A 356 -11.24 -32.18 -12.00
CA MET A 356 -11.10 -30.88 -11.34
C MET A 356 -10.82 -31.06 -9.85
N ALA A 357 -11.55 -31.96 -9.18
CA ALA A 357 -11.34 -32.27 -7.77
C ALA A 357 -9.91 -32.74 -7.49
N GLU A 358 -9.35 -33.62 -8.34
CA GLU A 358 -7.96 -34.07 -8.23
C GLU A 358 -6.97 -32.91 -8.33
N GLN A 359 -7.18 -32.00 -9.29
CA GLN A 359 -6.31 -30.82 -9.45
C GLN A 359 -6.43 -29.87 -8.26
N ILE A 360 -7.63 -29.59 -7.76
CA ILE A 360 -7.84 -28.71 -6.60
C ILE A 360 -7.15 -29.30 -5.36
N ALA A 361 -7.33 -30.60 -5.09
CA ALA A 361 -6.68 -31.31 -4.00
C ALA A 361 -5.15 -31.43 -4.18
N ALA A 362 -4.62 -31.24 -5.40
CA ALA A 362 -3.18 -31.23 -5.65
C ALA A 362 -2.50 -29.91 -5.26
N GLY A 363 -3.25 -28.83 -5.02
CA GLY A 363 -2.70 -27.55 -4.57
C GLY A 363 -3.14 -26.30 -5.34
N LEU A 364 -4.25 -26.35 -6.07
CA LEU A 364 -4.79 -25.13 -6.70
C LEU A 364 -5.65 -24.33 -5.73
N CYS A 365 -5.71 -23.02 -5.95
CA CYS A 365 -6.59 -22.09 -5.23
C CYS A 365 -7.85 -21.69 -6.04
N GLY A 366 -7.99 -22.18 -7.27
CA GLY A 366 -9.10 -21.85 -8.16
C GLY A 366 -9.04 -22.61 -9.48
N ILE A 367 -10.04 -22.39 -10.33
CA ILE A 367 -10.17 -23.00 -11.65
C ILE A 367 -10.37 -21.92 -12.70
N LYS A 368 -9.73 -22.08 -13.87
CA LYS A 368 -9.94 -21.27 -15.07
C LYS A 368 -10.77 -22.06 -16.09
N ILE A 369 -11.88 -21.46 -16.51
CA ILE A 369 -12.62 -21.82 -17.72
C ILE A 369 -12.08 -20.94 -18.86
N HIS A 370 -11.81 -21.54 -20.02
CA HIS A 370 -11.27 -20.83 -21.18
C HIS A 370 -11.82 -21.39 -22.49
N GLU A 371 -12.08 -20.52 -23.47
CA GLU A 371 -12.62 -20.94 -24.77
C GLU A 371 -11.70 -21.92 -25.52
N ASP A 372 -10.38 -21.70 -25.50
CA ASP A 372 -9.35 -22.61 -26.03
C ASP A 372 -9.43 -24.06 -25.50
N TRP A 373 -10.02 -24.26 -24.30
CA TRP A 373 -10.26 -25.58 -23.71
C TRP A 373 -11.75 -25.97 -23.70
N GLY A 374 -12.63 -25.14 -24.26
CA GLY A 374 -14.07 -25.28 -24.28
C GLY A 374 -14.75 -24.61 -23.09
N ALA A 375 -15.17 -23.35 -23.25
CA ALA A 375 -15.98 -22.58 -22.29
C ALA A 375 -17.48 -22.89 -22.42
N THR A 376 -17.84 -24.17 -22.58
CA THR A 376 -19.21 -24.61 -22.84
C THR A 376 -20.10 -24.52 -21.58
N PRO A 377 -21.44 -24.42 -21.72
CA PRO A 377 -22.36 -24.48 -20.58
C PRO A 377 -22.14 -25.67 -19.63
N ALA A 378 -21.80 -26.84 -20.18
CA ALA A 378 -21.51 -28.04 -19.38
C ALA A 378 -20.21 -27.90 -18.56
N THR A 379 -19.17 -27.28 -19.13
CA THR A 379 -17.92 -26.97 -18.42
C THR A 379 -18.16 -25.95 -17.30
N ILE A 380 -18.94 -24.89 -17.61
CA ILE A 380 -19.27 -23.82 -16.66
C ILE A 380 -20.00 -24.40 -15.45
N ASP A 381 -21.07 -25.14 -15.69
CA ASP A 381 -21.89 -25.73 -14.63
C ASP A 381 -21.10 -26.73 -13.76
N ALA A 382 -20.30 -27.61 -14.37
CA ALA A 382 -19.46 -28.55 -13.64
C ALA A 382 -18.40 -27.85 -12.79
N ALA A 383 -17.74 -26.82 -13.33
CA ALA A 383 -16.73 -26.04 -12.62
C ALA A 383 -17.31 -25.26 -11.43
N LEU A 384 -18.50 -24.69 -11.58
CA LEU A 384 -19.16 -23.97 -10.50
C LEU A 384 -19.66 -24.91 -9.40
N ARG A 385 -20.17 -26.11 -9.73
CA ARG A 385 -20.52 -27.12 -8.72
C ARG A 385 -19.31 -27.53 -7.88
N ILE A 386 -18.18 -27.86 -8.52
CA ILE A 386 -16.98 -28.26 -7.76
C ILE A 386 -16.41 -27.09 -6.94
N ALA A 387 -16.54 -25.86 -7.42
CA ALA A 387 -16.16 -24.68 -6.67
C ALA A 387 -17.03 -24.47 -5.43
N ASP A 388 -18.35 -24.69 -5.53
CA ASP A 388 -19.28 -24.66 -4.39
C ASP A 388 -18.90 -25.72 -3.33
N ASP A 389 -18.50 -26.92 -3.77
CA ASP A 389 -18.09 -28.02 -2.88
C ASP A 389 -16.73 -27.78 -2.20
N MET A 390 -15.80 -27.09 -2.86
CA MET A 390 -14.39 -26.98 -2.42
C MET A 390 -13.97 -25.57 -1.97
N ASP A 391 -14.90 -24.61 -1.97
CA ASP A 391 -14.70 -23.19 -1.64
C ASP A 391 -13.49 -22.55 -2.37
N VAL A 392 -13.47 -22.69 -3.69
CA VAL A 392 -12.47 -22.05 -4.56
C VAL A 392 -13.13 -21.10 -5.55
N GLN A 393 -12.38 -20.15 -6.11
CA GLN A 393 -12.94 -19.26 -7.14
C GLN A 393 -12.89 -19.92 -8.53
N VAL A 394 -13.88 -19.58 -9.37
CA VAL A 394 -13.88 -19.88 -10.80
C VAL A 394 -13.66 -18.58 -11.56
N ALA A 395 -12.57 -18.54 -12.34
CA ALA A 395 -12.34 -17.51 -13.32
C ALA A 395 -12.78 -17.97 -14.71
N ILE A 396 -13.38 -17.08 -15.50
CA ILE A 396 -13.86 -17.42 -16.84
C ILE A 396 -13.34 -16.44 -17.90
N HIS A 397 -12.89 -17.05 -19.00
CA HIS A 397 -12.82 -16.48 -20.33
C HIS A 397 -13.90 -17.19 -21.16
N ALA A 398 -14.93 -16.46 -21.59
CA ALA A 398 -16.13 -17.03 -22.20
C ALA A 398 -15.96 -17.35 -23.70
N ASP A 399 -16.96 -18.01 -24.29
CA ASP A 399 -16.96 -18.45 -25.69
C ASP A 399 -17.11 -17.26 -26.65
N THR A 400 -16.01 -16.73 -27.19
CA THR A 400 -16.02 -15.59 -28.12
C THR A 400 -16.77 -15.93 -29.40
N LEU A 401 -16.68 -17.19 -29.84
CA LEU A 401 -17.25 -17.68 -31.08
C LEU A 401 -18.76 -17.87 -31.03
N ASN A 402 -19.35 -17.83 -29.83
CA ASN A 402 -20.75 -18.19 -29.59
C ASN A 402 -21.06 -19.61 -30.11
N GLU A 403 -20.10 -20.53 -30.04
CA GLU A 403 -20.22 -21.88 -30.61
C GLU A 403 -21.27 -22.71 -29.88
N SER A 404 -21.28 -22.62 -28.54
CA SER A 404 -22.20 -23.38 -27.68
C SER A 404 -23.44 -22.60 -27.25
N GLY A 405 -23.57 -21.34 -27.67
CA GLY A 405 -24.64 -20.42 -27.27
C GLY A 405 -24.16 -18.97 -27.20
N PHE A 406 -25.08 -18.06 -26.93
CA PHE A 406 -24.77 -16.63 -26.72
C PHE A 406 -24.52 -16.33 -25.24
N TYR A 407 -24.30 -15.04 -24.93
CA TYR A 407 -24.18 -14.54 -23.56
C TYR A 407 -25.26 -15.10 -22.61
N GLU A 408 -26.52 -15.15 -23.04
CA GLU A 408 -27.64 -15.63 -22.23
C GLU A 408 -27.48 -17.09 -21.80
N ASP A 409 -26.90 -17.93 -22.65
CA ASP A 409 -26.70 -19.35 -22.37
C ASP A 409 -25.58 -19.54 -21.35
N THR A 410 -24.50 -18.75 -21.45
CA THR A 410 -23.44 -18.70 -20.44
C THR A 410 -23.97 -18.17 -19.10
N LEU A 411 -24.79 -17.12 -19.11
CA LEU A 411 -25.42 -16.60 -17.90
C LEU A 411 -26.35 -17.63 -17.25
N ALA A 412 -27.14 -18.35 -18.05
CA ALA A 412 -27.98 -19.44 -17.59
C ALA A 412 -27.16 -20.59 -16.99
N ALA A 413 -26.00 -20.91 -17.58
CA ALA A 413 -25.08 -21.92 -17.04
C ALA A 413 -24.42 -21.48 -15.72
N ILE A 414 -24.17 -20.18 -15.54
CA ILE A 414 -23.68 -19.63 -14.27
C ILE A 414 -24.73 -19.81 -13.15
N ASP A 415 -26.01 -19.68 -13.47
CA ASP A 415 -27.14 -19.95 -12.57
C ASP A 415 -27.04 -19.17 -11.23
N GLY A 416 -26.67 -17.89 -11.31
CA GLY A 416 -26.56 -17.01 -10.15
C GLY A 416 -25.41 -17.34 -9.18
N ARG A 417 -24.55 -18.32 -9.47
CA ARG A 417 -23.39 -18.68 -8.65
C ARG A 417 -22.26 -17.67 -8.83
N THR A 418 -21.45 -17.47 -7.80
CA THR A 418 -20.32 -16.54 -7.85
C THR A 418 -19.34 -16.93 -8.95
N ILE A 419 -18.91 -15.96 -9.76
CA ILE A 419 -17.90 -16.19 -10.80
C ILE A 419 -17.08 -14.93 -11.06
N HIS A 420 -15.79 -15.10 -11.33
CA HIS A 420 -14.89 -14.02 -11.69
C HIS A 420 -14.72 -13.97 -13.21
N THR A 421 -15.23 -12.92 -13.86
CA THR A 421 -15.08 -12.73 -15.31
C THR A 421 -13.81 -11.96 -15.60
N PHE A 422 -12.85 -12.61 -16.28
CA PHE A 422 -11.67 -11.92 -16.78
C PHE A 422 -11.99 -11.06 -18.00
N HIS A 423 -11.16 -10.03 -18.25
CA HIS A 423 -11.25 -9.08 -19.37
C HIS A 423 -12.69 -8.85 -19.84
N THR A 424 -13.53 -8.39 -18.90
CA THR A 424 -14.99 -8.36 -19.01
C THR A 424 -15.49 -7.53 -20.20
N GLU A 425 -14.69 -6.60 -20.71
CA GLU A 425 -14.95 -5.83 -21.92
C GLU A 425 -14.97 -6.69 -23.20
N GLY A 426 -14.14 -7.73 -23.27
CA GLY A 426 -14.17 -8.75 -24.32
C GLY A 426 -13.05 -8.68 -25.37
N ALA A 427 -12.19 -7.65 -25.43
CA ALA A 427 -11.03 -7.64 -26.33
C ALA A 427 -10.06 -8.78 -26.00
N GLY A 428 -9.83 -9.01 -24.70
CA GLY A 428 -9.09 -10.17 -24.18
C GLY A 428 -9.80 -11.51 -24.42
N GLY A 429 -11.11 -11.50 -24.72
CA GLY A 429 -11.92 -12.65 -25.12
C GLY A 429 -13.23 -12.81 -24.32
N GLY A 430 -14.21 -13.46 -24.91
CA GLY A 430 -15.59 -13.58 -24.41
C GLY A 430 -16.62 -13.26 -25.49
N HIS A 431 -17.88 -13.69 -25.29
CA HIS A 431 -18.99 -13.55 -26.24
C HIS A 431 -18.95 -12.23 -27.03
N ALA A 432 -18.73 -12.33 -28.34
CA ALA A 432 -18.73 -11.16 -29.21
C ALA A 432 -20.17 -10.86 -29.67
N PRO A 433 -20.63 -9.59 -29.59
CA PRO A 433 -19.90 -8.41 -29.11
C PRO A 433 -20.18 -8.04 -27.64
N ASP A 434 -21.00 -8.81 -26.92
CA ASP A 434 -21.79 -8.30 -25.80
C ASP A 434 -21.50 -8.90 -24.42
N ILE A 435 -20.36 -9.59 -24.25
CA ILE A 435 -19.93 -10.12 -22.94
C ILE A 435 -19.92 -9.06 -21.82
N LEU A 436 -19.66 -7.78 -22.14
CA LEU A 436 -19.65 -6.68 -21.18
C LEU A 436 -20.95 -6.54 -20.36
N ARG A 437 -22.08 -7.06 -20.88
CA ARG A 437 -23.36 -7.13 -20.17
C ARG A 437 -23.24 -7.79 -18.79
N ILE A 438 -22.35 -8.78 -18.68
CA ILE A 438 -22.13 -9.57 -17.46
C ILE A 438 -21.68 -8.72 -16.27
N ALA A 439 -21.10 -7.53 -16.51
CA ALA A 439 -20.65 -6.64 -15.46
C ALA A 439 -21.82 -6.08 -14.61
N GLY A 440 -23.05 -6.12 -15.13
CA GLY A 440 -24.27 -5.73 -14.40
C GLY A 440 -24.76 -6.77 -13.39
N GLU A 441 -24.26 -8.01 -13.46
CA GLU A 441 -24.81 -9.12 -12.69
C GLU A 441 -24.30 -9.14 -11.23
N PRO A 442 -25.17 -9.41 -10.23
CA PRO A 442 -24.82 -9.28 -8.81
C PRO A 442 -23.88 -10.37 -8.28
N ASN A 443 -23.84 -11.54 -8.92
CA ASN A 443 -22.98 -12.67 -8.57
C ASN A 443 -21.64 -12.65 -9.33
N VAL A 444 -21.45 -11.69 -10.24
CA VAL A 444 -20.24 -11.60 -11.06
C VAL A 444 -19.24 -10.64 -10.42
N LEU A 445 -17.97 -11.04 -10.45
CA LEU A 445 -16.83 -10.24 -10.02
C LEU A 445 -16.05 -9.81 -11.27
N PRO A 446 -16.41 -8.68 -11.92
CA PRO A 446 -15.84 -8.31 -13.20
C PRO A 446 -14.45 -7.71 -13.05
N ALA A 447 -13.51 -8.27 -13.79
CA ALA A 447 -12.16 -7.76 -13.94
C ALA A 447 -11.88 -7.32 -15.37
N SER A 448 -10.98 -6.35 -15.50
CA SER A 448 -10.35 -5.97 -16.75
C SER A 448 -8.88 -6.33 -16.76
N THR A 449 -8.36 -6.53 -17.96
CA THR A 449 -6.93 -6.62 -18.23
C THR A 449 -6.43 -5.26 -18.66
N ASN A 450 -5.13 -5.01 -18.56
CA ASN A 450 -4.62 -3.65 -18.65
C ASN A 450 -4.26 -3.09 -20.06
N PRO A 451 -4.30 -3.82 -21.20
CA PRO A 451 -3.89 -3.23 -22.48
C PRO A 451 -4.92 -2.24 -23.06
N THR A 452 -6.21 -2.43 -22.75
CA THR A 452 -7.32 -1.59 -23.22
C THR A 452 -7.45 -0.30 -22.41
N LEU A 453 -6.76 -0.20 -21.27
CA LEU A 453 -7.05 0.79 -20.22
C LEU A 453 -5.98 1.88 -20.07
N PRO A 454 -6.37 3.16 -20.02
CA PRO A 454 -7.62 3.69 -20.58
C PRO A 454 -7.65 3.58 -22.11
N TYR A 455 -8.83 3.80 -22.69
CA TYR A 455 -8.99 3.96 -24.13
C TYR A 455 -8.11 5.12 -24.66
N THR A 456 -7.22 4.82 -25.61
CA THR A 456 -6.33 5.79 -26.26
C THR A 456 -6.45 5.75 -27.77
N VAL A 457 -5.86 6.74 -28.45
CA VAL A 457 -5.86 6.83 -29.92
C VAL A 457 -5.20 5.65 -30.62
N ASN A 458 -4.32 4.91 -29.95
CA ASN A 458 -3.61 3.76 -30.54
C ASN A 458 -4.18 2.41 -30.08
N SER A 459 -5.16 2.40 -29.17
CA SER A 459 -5.60 1.17 -28.51
C SER A 459 -6.17 0.16 -29.52
N VAL A 460 -7.05 0.59 -30.43
CA VAL A 460 -7.70 -0.30 -31.41
C VAL A 460 -6.67 -0.89 -32.37
N ASP A 461 -5.79 -0.06 -32.94
CA ASP A 461 -4.78 -0.50 -33.89
C ASP A 461 -3.78 -1.50 -33.25
N GLU A 462 -3.35 -1.24 -32.01
CA GLU A 462 -2.48 -2.17 -31.26
C GLU A 462 -3.20 -3.51 -30.97
N LEU A 463 -4.45 -3.44 -30.51
CA LEU A 463 -5.21 -4.63 -30.11
C LEU A 463 -5.54 -5.53 -31.31
N LEU A 464 -5.87 -4.95 -32.46
CA LEU A 464 -6.16 -5.72 -33.67
C LEU A 464 -4.97 -6.60 -34.06
N ASP A 465 -3.78 -6.02 -34.18
CA ASP A 465 -2.56 -6.75 -34.53
C ASP A 465 -2.19 -7.78 -33.45
N MET A 466 -2.33 -7.40 -32.16
CA MET A 466 -2.04 -8.28 -31.03
C MET A 466 -2.95 -9.51 -31.00
N VAL A 467 -4.27 -9.35 -31.21
CA VAL A 467 -5.22 -10.47 -31.30
C VAL A 467 -4.82 -11.41 -32.44
N MET A 468 -4.47 -10.85 -33.60
CA MET A 468 -4.08 -11.64 -34.76
C MET A 468 -2.82 -12.48 -34.49
N VAL A 469 -1.83 -11.90 -33.80
CA VAL A 469 -0.61 -12.62 -33.38
C VAL A 469 -0.91 -13.68 -32.32
N CYS A 470 -1.64 -13.34 -31.25
CA CYS A 470 -1.93 -14.25 -30.14
C CYS A 470 -2.72 -15.48 -30.58
N HIS A 471 -3.67 -15.31 -31.50
CA HIS A 471 -4.53 -16.39 -32.00
C HIS A 471 -4.02 -17.03 -33.30
N HIS A 472 -2.82 -16.68 -33.78
CA HIS A 472 -2.23 -17.21 -35.01
C HIS A 472 -3.14 -17.03 -36.26
N LEU A 473 -3.87 -15.92 -36.28
CA LEU A 473 -4.76 -15.53 -37.38
C LEU A 473 -3.95 -14.96 -38.55
N ARG A 474 -4.53 -14.96 -39.76
CA ARG A 474 -3.87 -14.41 -40.95
C ARG A 474 -4.63 -13.24 -41.55
N HIS A 475 -3.91 -12.18 -41.89
CA HIS A 475 -4.45 -10.99 -42.56
C HIS A 475 -5.00 -11.26 -43.97
N ASP A 476 -4.65 -12.40 -44.59
CA ASP A 476 -5.12 -12.78 -45.92
C ASP A 476 -6.37 -13.68 -45.91
N ILE A 477 -6.86 -14.06 -44.73
CA ILE A 477 -8.10 -14.83 -44.56
C ILE A 477 -9.22 -13.87 -44.11
N PRO A 478 -10.26 -13.62 -44.93
CA PRO A 478 -11.35 -12.70 -44.58
C PRO A 478 -12.08 -13.06 -43.28
N GLU A 479 -12.25 -14.36 -42.99
CA GLU A 479 -12.90 -14.84 -41.79
C GLU A 479 -12.09 -14.52 -40.52
N ASP A 480 -10.76 -14.61 -40.59
CA ASP A 480 -9.84 -14.29 -39.50
C ASP A 480 -9.87 -12.79 -39.18
N VAL A 481 -9.87 -11.94 -40.21
CA VAL A 481 -10.00 -10.49 -40.06
C VAL A 481 -11.37 -10.12 -39.49
N SER A 482 -12.44 -10.74 -39.99
CA SER A 482 -13.80 -10.51 -39.48
C SER A 482 -13.95 -10.92 -38.01
N PHE A 483 -13.28 -12.00 -37.59
CA PHE A 483 -13.23 -12.40 -36.18
C PHE A 483 -12.50 -11.35 -35.33
N ALA A 484 -11.32 -10.89 -35.76
CA ALA A 484 -10.55 -9.87 -35.05
C ALA A 484 -11.33 -8.54 -34.94
N ASP A 485 -11.96 -8.08 -36.03
CA ASP A 485 -12.79 -6.88 -36.06
C ASP A 485 -14.03 -6.99 -35.13
N SER A 486 -14.61 -8.20 -35.03
CA SER A 486 -15.74 -8.43 -34.11
C SER A 486 -15.31 -8.42 -32.63
N ARG A 487 -14.02 -8.68 -32.35
CA ARG A 487 -13.46 -8.81 -30.99
C ARG A 487 -12.88 -7.48 -30.47
N VAL A 488 -12.22 -6.71 -31.33
CA VAL A 488 -11.59 -5.43 -30.97
C VAL A 488 -12.51 -4.28 -31.34
N ARG A 489 -13.27 -3.78 -30.36
CA ARG A 489 -14.34 -2.80 -30.59
C ARG A 489 -14.07 -1.52 -29.82
N ALA A 490 -14.00 -0.39 -30.52
CA ALA A 490 -13.73 0.90 -29.89
C ALA A 490 -14.82 1.27 -28.86
N GLU A 491 -16.07 0.91 -29.14
CA GLU A 491 -17.25 1.23 -28.36
C GLU A 491 -17.21 0.55 -26.98
N THR A 492 -16.89 -0.74 -26.91
CA THR A 492 -16.82 -1.48 -25.65
C THR A 492 -15.55 -1.13 -24.86
N ILE A 493 -14.41 -0.86 -25.51
CA ILE A 493 -13.19 -0.34 -24.85
C ILE A 493 -13.43 1.03 -24.21
N ALA A 494 -14.13 1.93 -24.93
CA ALA A 494 -14.53 3.22 -24.40
C ALA A 494 -15.50 3.06 -23.22
N ALA A 495 -16.48 2.15 -23.33
CA ALA A 495 -17.42 1.86 -22.25
C ALA A 495 -16.74 1.28 -21.01
N GLU A 496 -15.77 0.38 -21.18
CA GLU A 496 -14.98 -0.22 -20.10
C GLU A 496 -14.30 0.85 -19.23
N THR A 497 -13.68 1.84 -19.88
CA THR A 497 -13.04 2.98 -19.19
C THR A 497 -14.04 3.73 -18.30
N VAL A 498 -15.25 3.97 -18.80
CA VAL A 498 -16.34 4.65 -18.06
C VAL A 498 -16.88 3.78 -16.92
N LEU A 499 -17.13 2.50 -17.19
CA LEU A 499 -17.65 1.53 -16.22
C LEU A 499 -16.67 1.25 -15.07
N HIS A 500 -15.36 1.41 -15.30
CA HIS A 500 -14.40 1.44 -14.21
C HIS A 500 -14.63 2.63 -13.29
N ASP A 501 -14.78 3.82 -13.86
CA ASP A 501 -14.95 5.05 -13.08
C ASP A 501 -16.31 5.08 -12.35
N ASP A 502 -17.34 4.47 -12.92
CA ASP A 502 -18.67 4.31 -12.30
C ASP A 502 -18.70 3.24 -11.20
N GLY A 503 -17.60 2.47 -11.03
CA GLY A 503 -17.53 1.40 -10.04
C GLY A 503 -18.35 0.16 -10.42
N VAL A 504 -18.56 -0.07 -11.72
CA VAL A 504 -19.24 -1.25 -12.26
C VAL A 504 -18.25 -2.36 -12.55
N ILE A 505 -17.06 -2.06 -13.08
CA ILE A 505 -15.98 -3.05 -13.14
C ILE A 505 -15.16 -2.97 -11.85
N SER A 506 -14.84 -4.10 -11.23
CA SER A 506 -14.38 -4.12 -9.83
C SER A 506 -12.90 -4.36 -9.66
N ILE A 507 -12.22 -4.92 -10.66
CA ILE A 507 -10.84 -5.41 -10.55
C ILE A 507 -10.00 -4.99 -11.77
N PHE A 508 -8.75 -4.63 -11.52
CA PHE A 508 -7.70 -4.50 -12.53
C PHE A 508 -6.75 -5.70 -12.41
N SER A 509 -6.35 -6.25 -13.55
CA SER A 509 -5.40 -7.35 -13.67
C SER A 509 -4.48 -7.13 -14.88
N SER A 510 -3.42 -7.91 -15.02
CA SER A 510 -2.52 -7.78 -16.17
C SER A 510 -3.02 -8.52 -17.41
N ASP A 511 -3.09 -9.86 -17.36
CA ASP A 511 -2.97 -10.79 -18.50
C ASP A 511 -1.53 -11.00 -18.98
N SER A 512 -0.61 -11.13 -18.02
CA SER A 512 0.83 -10.97 -18.21
C SER A 512 1.41 -11.77 -19.39
N GLN A 513 1.89 -11.08 -20.43
CA GLN A 513 2.46 -11.66 -21.66
C GLN A 513 1.47 -12.49 -22.52
N ALA A 514 0.17 -12.38 -22.24
CA ALA A 514 -0.91 -13.04 -22.97
C ALA A 514 -2.01 -12.01 -23.30
N MET A 515 -1.61 -10.93 -23.97
CA MET A 515 -2.38 -9.69 -24.18
C MET A 515 -2.24 -8.60 -23.09
N GLY A 516 -1.50 -8.85 -22.00
CA GLY A 516 -1.36 -7.90 -20.90
C GLY A 516 0.08 -7.66 -20.42
N ARG A 517 0.24 -6.65 -19.55
CA ARG A 517 1.56 -6.17 -19.10
C ARG A 517 1.69 -6.21 -17.57
N VAL A 518 2.47 -7.14 -17.02
CA VAL A 518 2.55 -7.37 -15.56
C VAL A 518 3.06 -6.16 -14.75
N GLY A 519 3.96 -5.37 -15.33
CA GLY A 519 4.55 -4.18 -14.70
C GLY A 519 3.73 -2.89 -14.86
N GLU A 520 2.46 -2.98 -15.24
CA GLU A 520 1.62 -1.80 -15.51
C GLU A 520 0.28 -1.79 -14.77
N THR A 521 0.02 -2.73 -13.86
CA THR A 521 -1.27 -2.84 -13.14
C THR A 521 -1.61 -1.57 -12.35
N TRP A 522 -0.67 -1.02 -11.57
CA TRP A 522 -0.88 0.25 -10.86
C TRP A 522 -0.89 1.43 -11.84
N THR A 523 0.06 1.46 -12.77
CA THR A 523 0.20 2.55 -13.75
C THR A 523 -1.11 2.77 -14.51
N ARG A 524 -1.69 1.69 -15.03
CA ARG A 524 -2.90 1.71 -15.87
C ARG A 524 -4.13 2.09 -15.07
N ALA A 525 -4.29 1.57 -13.85
CA ALA A 525 -5.38 1.98 -12.97
C ALA A 525 -5.37 3.49 -12.70
N ILE A 526 -4.19 4.08 -12.44
CA ILE A 526 -4.07 5.52 -12.19
C ILE A 526 -4.21 6.35 -13.47
N GLN A 527 -3.72 5.87 -14.62
CA GLN A 527 -3.96 6.51 -15.93
C GLN A 527 -5.45 6.52 -16.29
N THR A 528 -6.19 5.45 -16.01
CA THR A 528 -7.64 5.39 -16.24
C THR A 528 -8.37 6.39 -15.35
N ALA A 529 -8.05 6.46 -14.06
CA ALA A 529 -8.62 7.46 -13.16
C ALA A 529 -8.33 8.90 -13.62
N HIS A 530 -7.10 9.16 -14.09
CA HIS A 530 -6.72 10.46 -14.66
C HIS A 530 -7.55 10.83 -15.89
N HIS A 531 -7.67 9.91 -16.86
CA HIS A 531 -8.39 10.14 -18.11
C HIS A 531 -9.88 10.36 -17.86
N CYS A 532 -10.48 9.56 -16.98
CA CYS A 532 -11.87 9.74 -16.58
C CYS A 532 -12.10 11.09 -15.91
N LYS A 533 -11.18 11.56 -15.05
CA LYS A 533 -11.26 12.90 -14.50
C LYS A 533 -11.18 13.99 -15.57
N ASP A 534 -10.26 13.84 -16.52
CA ASP A 534 -10.04 14.83 -17.58
C ASP A 534 -11.29 15.01 -18.46
N GLN A 535 -11.93 13.91 -18.84
CA GLN A 535 -13.08 13.92 -19.75
C GLN A 535 -14.43 14.09 -19.04
N ARG A 536 -14.56 13.60 -17.81
CA ARG A 536 -15.85 13.52 -17.09
C ARG A 536 -15.94 14.44 -15.88
N GLY A 537 -14.85 15.10 -15.50
CA GLY A 537 -14.78 15.94 -14.29
C GLY A 537 -14.71 15.12 -13.00
N SER A 538 -14.94 15.77 -11.86
CA SER A 538 -14.96 15.12 -10.54
C SER A 538 -16.14 14.16 -10.40
N LEU A 539 -15.96 13.10 -9.61
CA LEU A 539 -17.06 12.21 -9.25
C LEU A 539 -18.11 12.96 -8.41
N PRO A 540 -19.39 12.55 -8.43
CA PRO A 540 -20.41 13.10 -7.54
C PRO A 540 -20.01 13.04 -6.06
N GLU A 541 -19.37 11.95 -5.64
CA GLU A 541 -18.90 11.73 -4.26
C GLU A 541 -17.73 12.65 -3.86
N ASP A 542 -17.00 13.18 -4.84
CA ASP A 542 -15.88 14.12 -4.68
C ASP A 542 -16.29 15.59 -4.88
N THR A 543 -17.59 15.84 -5.11
CA THR A 543 -18.14 17.16 -5.42
C THR A 543 -18.99 17.67 -4.25
N ALA A 544 -18.63 18.85 -3.73
CA ALA A 544 -19.38 19.51 -2.68
C ALA A 544 -20.75 20.01 -3.20
N PRO A 545 -21.72 20.32 -2.31
CA PRO A 545 -23.05 20.78 -2.72
C PRO A 545 -23.08 22.05 -3.58
N ASP A 546 -22.01 22.85 -3.56
CA ASP A 546 -21.85 24.05 -4.40
C ASP A 546 -21.25 23.76 -5.80
N GLY A 547 -21.03 22.49 -6.12
CA GLY A 547 -20.45 22.03 -7.38
C GLY A 547 -18.91 22.12 -7.43
N SER A 548 -18.25 22.56 -6.35
CA SER A 548 -16.79 22.59 -6.28
C SER A 548 -16.23 21.23 -5.84
N SER A 549 -14.99 20.93 -6.25
CA SER A 549 -14.27 19.73 -5.83
C SER A 549 -12.88 20.12 -5.38
N ARG A 550 -12.50 19.70 -4.17
CA ARG A 550 -11.20 20.03 -3.57
C ARG A 550 -10.16 18.95 -3.77
N ASN A 551 -10.60 17.71 -3.97
CA ASN A 551 -9.79 16.50 -4.05
C ASN A 551 -10.54 15.43 -4.86
N ASP A 552 -9.87 14.30 -5.10
CA ASP A 552 -10.39 13.16 -5.86
C ASP A 552 -10.32 11.88 -5.01
N ASN A 553 -10.48 12.00 -3.69
CA ASN A 553 -10.25 10.88 -2.78
C ASN A 553 -11.13 9.68 -3.12
N ASN A 554 -12.43 9.85 -3.37
CA ASN A 554 -13.30 8.72 -3.69
C ASN A 554 -12.92 8.05 -5.00
N ARG A 555 -12.59 8.83 -6.04
CA ARG A 555 -12.06 8.26 -7.29
C ARG A 555 -10.78 7.48 -7.04
N ILE A 556 -9.78 8.09 -6.41
CA ILE A 556 -8.48 7.44 -6.16
C ILE A 556 -8.67 6.15 -5.35
N LEU A 557 -9.44 6.19 -4.27
CA LEU A 557 -9.69 5.03 -3.41
C LEU A 557 -10.51 3.95 -4.12
N ARG A 558 -11.43 4.32 -5.04
CA ARG A 558 -12.15 3.38 -5.92
C ARG A 558 -11.18 2.61 -6.80
N TYR A 559 -10.17 3.27 -7.39
CA TYR A 559 -9.16 2.61 -8.22
C TYR A 559 -8.12 1.82 -7.43
N VAL A 560 -7.68 2.33 -6.27
CA VAL A 560 -6.81 1.58 -5.34
C VAL A 560 -7.47 0.27 -4.95
N ALA A 561 -8.78 0.26 -4.66
CA ALA A 561 -9.50 -0.97 -4.33
C ALA A 561 -9.47 -2.02 -5.47
N LYS A 562 -9.48 -1.58 -6.73
CA LYS A 562 -9.44 -2.47 -7.91
C LYS A 562 -8.12 -3.23 -8.07
N THR A 563 -7.02 -2.70 -7.56
CA THR A 563 -5.68 -3.34 -7.64
C THR A 563 -5.29 -4.05 -6.35
N THR A 564 -6.01 -3.84 -5.25
CA THR A 564 -5.66 -4.33 -3.91
C THR A 564 -6.74 -5.25 -3.33
N ILE A 565 -7.73 -4.69 -2.63
CA ILE A 565 -8.68 -5.47 -1.82
C ILE A 565 -9.68 -6.26 -2.66
N ASN A 566 -10.16 -5.74 -3.80
CA ASN A 566 -11.15 -6.43 -4.62
C ASN A 566 -10.59 -7.72 -5.26
N PRO A 567 -9.40 -7.71 -5.89
CA PRO A 567 -8.81 -8.96 -6.35
C PRO A 567 -8.52 -9.93 -5.19
N ALA A 568 -8.16 -9.44 -4.01
CA ALA A 568 -7.98 -10.28 -2.82
C ALA A 568 -9.29 -10.94 -2.35
N LEU A 569 -10.41 -10.21 -2.38
CA LEU A 569 -11.75 -10.72 -2.07
C LEU A 569 -12.18 -11.77 -3.09
N ALA A 570 -12.03 -11.47 -4.38
CA ALA A 570 -12.41 -12.38 -5.46
C ALA A 570 -11.63 -13.70 -5.40
N ALA A 571 -10.35 -13.66 -5.05
CA ALA A 571 -9.50 -14.85 -4.95
C ALA A 571 -9.55 -15.54 -3.57
N GLY A 572 -10.34 -15.04 -2.61
CA GLY A 572 -10.45 -15.64 -1.27
C GLY A 572 -9.20 -15.51 -0.39
N VAL A 573 -8.42 -14.44 -0.58
CA VAL A 573 -7.16 -14.17 0.13
C VAL A 573 -7.18 -12.86 0.95
N ALA A 574 -8.33 -12.19 1.01
CA ALA A 574 -8.50 -10.89 1.66
C ALA A 574 -8.20 -10.87 3.17
N ASP A 575 -8.22 -12.01 3.85
CA ASP A 575 -7.83 -12.12 5.26
C ASP A 575 -6.32 -11.97 5.49
N HIS A 576 -5.54 -12.15 4.42
CA HIS A 576 -4.09 -12.15 4.49
C HIS A 576 -3.47 -10.91 3.86
N VAL A 577 -4.04 -10.41 2.76
CA VAL A 577 -3.48 -9.32 1.93
C VAL A 577 -4.58 -8.41 1.37
N GLY A 578 -4.19 -7.40 0.60
CA GLY A 578 -5.12 -6.54 -0.16
C GLY A 578 -5.52 -5.24 0.53
N SER A 579 -5.15 -5.03 1.80
CA SER A 579 -5.29 -3.73 2.48
C SER A 579 -4.29 -3.63 3.63
N LEU A 580 -4.09 -2.41 4.14
CA LEU A 580 -3.20 -2.11 5.26
C LEU A 580 -3.88 -2.23 6.65
N GLU A 581 -4.86 -3.12 6.77
CA GLU A 581 -5.60 -3.38 8.00
C GLU A 581 -4.78 -4.20 9.03
N PRO A 582 -4.99 -3.97 10.34
CA PRO A 582 -4.37 -4.79 11.39
C PRO A 582 -4.55 -6.30 11.19
N GLY A 583 -3.50 -7.07 11.49
CA GLY A 583 -3.48 -8.53 11.41
C GLY A 583 -3.11 -9.08 10.02
N LYS A 584 -3.29 -8.29 8.95
CA LYS A 584 -2.85 -8.67 7.60
C LYS A 584 -1.33 -8.69 7.49
N LEU A 585 -0.83 -9.42 6.49
CA LEU A 585 0.60 -9.48 6.19
C LEU A 585 1.09 -8.09 5.80
N ALA A 586 2.27 -7.70 6.29
CA ALA A 586 2.87 -6.39 6.02
C ALA A 586 3.49 -6.35 4.61
N ASP A 587 2.64 -6.50 3.60
CA ASP A 587 2.94 -6.35 2.18
C ASP A 587 2.63 -4.90 1.78
N ILE A 588 3.65 -4.05 1.93
CA ILE A 588 3.52 -2.59 1.86
C ILE A 588 4.40 -2.07 0.74
N VAL A 589 3.84 -1.17 -0.07
CA VAL A 589 4.61 -0.45 -1.10
C VAL A 589 4.68 1.01 -0.70
N LEU A 590 5.89 1.56 -0.71
CA LEU A 590 6.14 2.97 -0.45
C LEU A 590 6.44 3.69 -1.75
N TRP A 591 5.71 4.78 -1.97
CA TRP A 591 5.76 5.57 -3.17
C TRP A 591 6.21 6.99 -2.83
N PRO A 592 7.24 7.52 -3.48
CA PRO A 592 7.42 8.96 -3.54
C PRO A 592 6.19 9.60 -4.17
N VAL A 593 5.68 10.68 -3.59
CA VAL A 593 4.48 11.38 -4.12
C VAL A 593 4.63 11.73 -5.61
N HIS A 594 5.86 12.09 -6.03
CA HIS A 594 6.17 12.49 -7.40
C HIS A 594 6.26 11.34 -8.42
N SER A 595 6.22 10.08 -7.99
CA SER A 595 6.28 8.89 -8.88
C SER A 595 5.23 7.84 -8.55
N PHE A 596 4.21 8.22 -7.78
CA PHE A 596 3.11 7.35 -7.38
C PHE A 596 2.46 6.66 -8.59
N GLY A 597 2.23 5.35 -8.48
CA GLY A 597 1.65 4.53 -9.54
C GLY A 597 2.63 4.09 -10.64
N ALA A 598 3.72 4.82 -10.86
CA ALA A 598 4.75 4.45 -11.84
C ALA A 598 5.91 3.67 -11.18
N LYS A 599 6.60 4.31 -10.22
CA LYS A 599 7.88 3.82 -9.68
C LYS A 599 7.92 3.94 -8.15
N PRO A 600 7.71 2.84 -7.39
CA PRO A 600 7.84 2.85 -5.94
C PRO A 600 9.30 2.99 -5.51
N SER A 601 9.55 3.45 -4.28
CA SER A 601 10.89 3.49 -3.70
C SER A 601 11.25 2.17 -3.01
N LEU A 602 10.27 1.55 -2.31
CA LEU A 602 10.45 0.36 -1.50
C LEU A 602 9.24 -0.57 -1.64
N VAL A 603 9.51 -1.87 -1.67
CA VAL A 603 8.50 -2.94 -1.55
C VAL A 603 8.88 -3.82 -0.36
N LEU A 604 7.96 -3.92 0.59
CA LEU A 604 8.07 -4.78 1.75
C LEU A 604 7.20 -6.02 1.54
N LYS A 605 7.75 -7.16 1.91
CA LYS A 605 7.06 -8.45 1.91
C LYS A 605 7.12 -9.01 3.33
N GLY A 606 5.96 -9.22 3.96
CA GLY A 606 5.89 -9.65 5.36
C GLY A 606 6.74 -8.77 6.31
N GLY A 607 6.74 -7.45 6.10
CA GLY A 607 7.48 -6.49 6.92
C GLY A 607 8.97 -6.35 6.63
N LEU A 608 9.54 -7.12 5.69
CA LEU A 608 10.94 -7.05 5.30
C LEU A 608 11.08 -6.51 3.87
N ILE A 609 12.01 -5.57 3.65
CA ILE A 609 12.25 -4.99 2.33
C ILE A 609 12.75 -6.09 1.37
N CYS A 610 11.98 -6.39 0.33
CA CYS A 610 12.34 -7.40 -0.69
C CYS A 610 12.82 -6.77 -1.99
N TRP A 611 12.38 -5.55 -2.33
CA TRP A 611 12.79 -4.84 -3.54
C TRP A 611 12.91 -3.34 -3.27
N SER A 612 13.92 -2.68 -3.85
CA SER A 612 14.16 -1.24 -3.65
C SER A 612 14.91 -0.62 -4.81
N VAL A 613 14.77 0.69 -4.99
CA VAL A 613 15.75 1.48 -5.75
C VAL A 613 17.06 1.57 -4.97
N MET A 614 18.19 1.27 -5.62
CA MET A 614 19.50 1.30 -4.99
C MET A 614 20.58 1.69 -6.00
N GLY A 615 21.44 2.63 -5.59
CA GLY A 615 22.57 3.17 -6.34
C GLY A 615 23.72 2.18 -6.53
N ASP A 616 24.91 2.72 -6.77
CA ASP A 616 26.16 1.94 -6.77
C ASP A 616 26.39 1.27 -5.41
N PRO A 617 26.44 -0.08 -5.33
CA PRO A 617 26.75 -0.78 -4.09
C PRO A 617 28.12 -0.45 -3.49
N ASN A 618 29.05 0.10 -4.27
CA ASN A 618 30.34 0.58 -3.80
C ASN A 618 30.33 2.09 -3.47
N GLY A 619 29.19 2.77 -3.61
CA GLY A 619 29.03 4.18 -3.26
C GLY A 619 29.21 4.41 -1.75
N SER A 620 29.69 5.61 -1.37
CA SER A 620 29.79 6.00 0.04
C SER A 620 28.44 6.17 0.73
N ILE A 621 27.37 6.31 -0.06
CA ILE A 621 25.95 6.35 0.34
C ILE A 621 25.12 5.62 -0.73
N SER A 622 23.83 5.38 -0.48
CA SER A 622 22.96 4.53 -1.31
C SER A 622 22.38 5.17 -2.59
N THR A 623 22.50 6.49 -2.75
CA THR A 623 21.90 7.28 -3.83
C THR A 623 22.77 7.60 -5.06
N PRO A 624 24.11 7.39 -5.11
CA PRO A 624 24.91 7.64 -6.31
C PRO A 624 24.49 6.74 -7.47
N GLN A 625 24.53 7.30 -8.68
CA GLN A 625 24.17 6.59 -9.90
C GLN A 625 25.16 5.45 -10.23
N PRO A 626 24.71 4.37 -10.91
CA PRO A 626 23.36 4.15 -11.42
C PRO A 626 22.38 3.63 -10.35
N VAL A 627 21.28 4.35 -10.16
CA VAL A 627 20.16 3.94 -9.31
C VAL A 627 19.20 3.10 -10.14
N ARG A 628 18.96 1.86 -9.72
CA ARG A 628 18.03 0.92 -10.35
C ARG A 628 17.32 0.08 -9.31
N TYR A 629 16.24 -0.57 -9.70
CA TYR A 629 15.62 -1.59 -8.87
C TYR A 629 16.55 -2.78 -8.66
N ARG A 630 16.58 -3.31 -7.43
CA ARG A 630 17.42 -4.46 -7.05
C ARG A 630 16.69 -5.33 -6.01
N PRO A 631 16.95 -6.65 -6.01
CA PRO A 631 16.58 -7.52 -4.90
C PRO A 631 17.28 -7.07 -3.61
N MET A 632 16.51 -7.03 -2.53
CA MET A 632 16.99 -6.76 -1.17
C MET A 632 16.99 -8.05 -0.34
N TYR A 633 17.36 -7.96 0.93
CA TYR A 633 17.49 -9.13 1.82
C TYR A 633 16.19 -9.94 1.98
N GLY A 634 15.01 -9.30 1.87
CA GLY A 634 13.72 -10.00 1.86
C GLY A 634 13.49 -10.91 0.65
N ALA A 635 14.33 -10.83 -0.38
CA ALA A 635 14.30 -11.72 -1.55
C ALA A 635 15.38 -12.81 -1.53
N LEU A 636 16.05 -13.02 -0.38
CA LEU A 636 17.16 -13.97 -0.27
C LEU A 636 16.83 -15.15 0.66
N GLY A 637 17.15 -16.36 0.21
CA GLY A 637 17.20 -17.57 1.03
C GLY A 637 15.93 -17.85 1.83
N ALA A 638 16.09 -18.28 3.08
CA ALA A 638 14.96 -18.61 3.95
C ALA A 638 14.11 -17.40 4.36
N ALA A 639 14.67 -16.18 4.33
CA ALA A 639 13.93 -14.96 4.66
C ALA A 639 12.79 -14.74 3.67
N MET A 640 13.07 -14.87 2.37
CA MET A 640 12.05 -14.79 1.31
C MET A 640 10.91 -15.78 1.51
N ARG A 641 11.22 -17.02 1.86
CA ARG A 641 10.21 -18.07 2.09
C ARG A 641 9.37 -17.79 3.33
N ALA A 642 9.98 -17.25 4.39
CA ALA A 642 9.28 -16.93 5.63
C ALA A 642 8.35 -15.72 5.55
N THR A 643 8.55 -14.81 4.57
CA THR A 643 7.79 -13.55 4.47
C THR A 643 6.71 -13.55 3.39
N ARG A 644 6.53 -14.66 2.66
CA ARG A 644 5.52 -14.83 1.61
C ARG A 644 4.52 -15.93 1.97
N LEU A 645 3.43 -16.00 1.20
CA LEU A 645 2.40 -17.02 1.30
C LEU A 645 2.23 -17.75 -0.03
N THR A 646 2.01 -19.05 0.05
CA THR A 646 1.45 -19.83 -1.06
C THR A 646 -0.02 -20.12 -0.77
N PHE A 647 -0.91 -19.76 -1.70
CA PHE A 647 -2.34 -19.95 -1.59
C PHE A 647 -2.77 -21.24 -2.29
N VAL A 648 -3.50 -22.09 -1.59
CA VAL A 648 -4.04 -23.37 -2.09
C VAL A 648 -5.49 -23.53 -1.62
N SER A 649 -6.19 -24.60 -2.03
CA SER A 649 -7.49 -24.95 -1.49
C SER A 649 -7.39 -25.58 -0.09
N GLN A 650 -8.48 -25.56 0.68
CA GLN A 650 -8.54 -26.31 1.94
C GLN A 650 -8.29 -27.80 1.72
N ALA A 651 -8.83 -28.38 0.64
CA ALA A 651 -8.61 -29.78 0.29
C ALA A 651 -7.13 -30.13 0.07
N ALA A 652 -6.33 -29.21 -0.47
CA ALA A 652 -4.89 -29.41 -0.62
C ALA A 652 -4.14 -29.42 0.71
N LEU A 653 -4.53 -28.57 1.66
CA LEU A 653 -3.99 -28.60 3.02
C LEU A 653 -4.35 -29.91 3.72
N ASP A 654 -5.62 -30.31 3.64
CA ASP A 654 -6.11 -31.56 4.25
C ASP A 654 -5.42 -32.80 3.64
N ALA A 655 -5.04 -32.73 2.37
CA ALA A 655 -4.29 -33.78 1.67
C ALA A 655 -2.77 -33.78 1.97
N GLY A 656 -2.28 -32.88 2.83
CA GLY A 656 -0.87 -32.77 3.20
C GLY A 656 0.04 -32.41 2.04
N VAL A 657 -0.45 -31.58 1.10
CA VAL A 657 0.34 -31.12 -0.06
C VAL A 657 1.65 -30.45 0.35
N PRO A 658 1.68 -29.53 1.34
CA PRO A 658 2.93 -28.88 1.75
C PRO A 658 4.00 -29.87 2.21
N GLU A 659 3.64 -30.83 3.07
CA GLU A 659 4.55 -31.83 3.62
C GLU A 659 5.03 -32.79 2.52
N ARG A 660 4.12 -33.23 1.64
CA ARG A 660 4.44 -34.14 0.54
C ARG A 660 5.40 -33.53 -0.48
N LEU A 661 5.27 -32.23 -0.74
CA LEU A 661 6.13 -31.51 -1.68
C LEU A 661 7.37 -30.91 -1.02
N GLY A 662 7.44 -30.90 0.31
CA GLY A 662 8.54 -30.31 1.08
C GLY A 662 8.59 -28.79 1.02
N LEU A 663 7.42 -28.13 0.85
CA LEU A 663 7.34 -26.67 0.79
C LEU A 663 7.79 -26.06 2.14
N GLN A 664 8.56 -24.98 2.07
CA GLN A 664 9.14 -24.31 3.22
C GLN A 664 8.46 -22.97 3.51
N SER A 665 7.87 -22.33 2.49
CA SER A 665 7.06 -21.13 2.72
C SER A 665 5.75 -21.48 3.43
N PRO A 666 5.19 -20.57 4.25
CA PRO A 666 3.84 -20.74 4.78
C PRO A 666 2.82 -20.94 3.65
N VAL A 667 2.01 -22.00 3.78
CA VAL A 667 0.92 -22.32 2.85
C VAL A 667 -0.40 -22.13 3.57
N VAL A 668 -1.32 -21.38 2.96
CA VAL A 668 -2.63 -21.07 3.56
C VAL A 668 -3.75 -21.34 2.55
N ALA A 669 -4.92 -21.72 3.07
CA ALA A 669 -6.08 -21.99 2.23
C ALA A 669 -6.79 -20.69 1.84
N VAL A 670 -7.26 -20.63 0.59
CA VAL A 670 -8.29 -19.66 0.20
C VAL A 670 -9.61 -19.98 0.88
N ARG A 671 -10.44 -18.95 1.10
CA ARG A 671 -11.76 -19.10 1.71
C ARG A 671 -12.73 -18.00 1.31
N GLY A 672 -14.03 -18.29 1.41
CA GLY A 672 -15.09 -17.31 1.15
C GLY A 672 -15.29 -16.98 -0.32
N CYS A 673 -14.78 -17.84 -1.23
CA CYS A 673 -14.85 -17.63 -2.68
C CYS A 673 -16.27 -17.76 -3.23
N ARG A 674 -17.16 -18.44 -2.50
CA ARG A 674 -18.54 -18.74 -2.95
C ARG A 674 -19.61 -17.85 -2.32
N SER A 675 -19.26 -17.10 -1.28
CA SER A 675 -20.17 -16.17 -0.60
C SER A 675 -20.01 -14.72 -1.07
N VAL A 676 -18.88 -14.40 -1.69
CA VAL A 676 -18.58 -13.06 -2.22
C VAL A 676 -19.39 -12.79 -3.50
N GLY A 677 -19.89 -11.57 -3.63
CA GLY A 677 -20.55 -11.07 -4.84
C GLY A 677 -20.20 -9.62 -5.12
N LYS A 678 -20.85 -9.02 -6.13
CA LYS A 678 -20.59 -7.65 -6.57
C LYS A 678 -20.75 -6.61 -5.46
N LYS A 679 -21.74 -6.82 -4.59
CA LYS A 679 -22.02 -5.95 -3.42
C LYS A 679 -20.86 -5.88 -2.41
N ASP A 680 -19.98 -6.87 -2.41
CA ASP A 680 -18.84 -6.97 -1.48
C ASP A 680 -17.58 -6.31 -2.05
N MET A 681 -17.58 -5.93 -3.34
CA MET A 681 -16.46 -5.24 -3.99
C MET A 681 -16.36 -3.80 -3.50
N VAL A 682 -15.35 -3.53 -2.67
CA VAL A 682 -15.11 -2.24 -2.03
C VAL A 682 -15.09 -1.13 -3.08
N ARG A 683 -15.99 -0.15 -2.91
CA ARG A 683 -16.19 1.04 -3.77
C ARG A 683 -16.57 0.76 -5.23
N ASN A 684 -16.84 -0.51 -5.58
CA ASN A 684 -17.06 -0.94 -6.96
C ASN A 684 -18.23 -1.96 -7.05
N THR A 685 -19.38 -1.56 -6.51
CA THR A 685 -20.56 -2.42 -6.33
C THR A 685 -21.64 -2.22 -7.39
N GLY A 686 -21.38 -1.45 -8.45
CA GLY A 686 -22.40 -1.08 -9.43
C GLY A 686 -22.96 -2.30 -10.18
N THR A 687 -24.29 -2.36 -10.31
CA THR A 687 -25.03 -3.41 -11.04
C THR A 687 -26.07 -2.79 -11.98
N PRO A 688 -25.67 -1.89 -12.92
CA PRO A 688 -26.62 -1.32 -13.87
C PRO A 688 -27.07 -2.37 -14.89
N HIS A 689 -28.23 -2.14 -15.52
CA HIS A 689 -28.63 -2.95 -16.66
C HIS A 689 -27.85 -2.52 -17.90
N ILE A 690 -26.94 -3.37 -18.37
CA ILE A 690 -26.09 -3.09 -19.53
C ILE A 690 -26.67 -3.76 -20.77
N THR A 691 -26.72 -3.01 -21.88
CA THR A 691 -27.08 -3.52 -23.20
C THR A 691 -26.02 -3.12 -24.21
N VAL A 692 -25.71 -4.00 -25.16
CA VAL A 692 -24.81 -3.73 -26.28
C VAL A 692 -25.59 -3.94 -27.57
N ASP A 693 -25.58 -2.95 -28.45
CA ASP A 693 -26.23 -3.05 -29.75
C ASP A 693 -25.45 -4.02 -30.65
N PRO A 694 -26.08 -5.05 -31.24
CA PRO A 694 -25.37 -6.11 -31.95
C PRO A 694 -24.77 -5.66 -33.30
N ASP A 695 -25.26 -4.55 -33.86
CA ASP A 695 -24.81 -4.05 -35.17
C ASP A 695 -23.80 -2.90 -35.03
N THR A 696 -23.99 -2.06 -34.02
CA THR A 696 -23.18 -0.84 -33.81
C THR A 696 -22.23 -0.92 -32.61
N TYR A 697 -22.36 -1.95 -31.78
CA TYR A 697 -21.59 -2.18 -30.55
C TYR A 697 -21.72 -1.08 -29.50
N HIS A 698 -22.63 -0.11 -29.72
CA HIS A 698 -22.92 0.94 -28.75
C HIS A 698 -23.39 0.35 -27.44
N VAL A 699 -22.71 0.73 -26.36
CA VAL A 699 -23.01 0.27 -25.00
C VAL A 699 -23.92 1.28 -24.31
N ARG A 700 -24.93 0.76 -23.61
CA ARG A 700 -25.77 1.55 -22.70
C ARG A 700 -25.79 0.92 -21.32
N ALA A 701 -25.82 1.74 -20.27
CA ALA A 701 -26.08 1.35 -18.89
C ALA A 701 -27.32 2.12 -18.40
N ASP A 702 -28.33 1.38 -17.92
CA ASP A 702 -29.64 1.93 -17.51
C ASP A 702 -30.29 2.84 -18.59
N GLY A 703 -30.03 2.51 -19.87
CA GLY A 703 -30.54 3.24 -21.04
C GLY A 703 -29.67 4.40 -21.51
N GLU A 704 -28.68 4.83 -20.74
CA GLU A 704 -27.76 5.92 -21.08
C GLU A 704 -26.54 5.40 -21.84
N THR A 705 -26.11 6.11 -22.89
CA THR A 705 -24.92 5.73 -23.66
C THR A 705 -23.65 5.87 -22.82
N VAL A 706 -22.85 4.81 -22.77
CA VAL A 706 -21.60 4.74 -22.01
C VAL A 706 -20.44 4.83 -22.99
N THR A 707 -19.77 5.98 -23.05
CA THR A 707 -18.63 6.19 -23.94
C THR A 707 -17.74 7.32 -23.46
N ILE A 708 -16.49 7.35 -23.95
CA ILE A 708 -15.50 8.37 -23.67
C ILE A 708 -14.61 8.56 -24.89
N ALA A 709 -14.14 9.79 -25.13
CA ALA A 709 -13.18 10.05 -26.20
C ALA A 709 -11.81 9.39 -25.88
N PRO A 710 -11.05 8.95 -26.90
CA PRO A 710 -9.74 8.36 -26.68
C PRO A 710 -8.76 9.39 -26.12
N ALA A 711 -7.97 8.99 -25.12
CA ALA A 711 -6.89 9.80 -24.58
C ALA A 711 -5.84 10.07 -25.67
N GLN A 712 -5.47 11.35 -25.82
CA GLN A 712 -4.43 11.79 -26.75
C GLN A 712 -3.02 11.63 -26.16
N ARG A 713 -2.90 11.74 -24.83
CA ARG A 713 -1.67 11.61 -24.03
C ARG A 713 -2.04 11.11 -22.65
N LEU A 714 -1.10 10.45 -21.98
CA LEU A 714 -1.28 9.94 -20.62
C LEU A 714 -0.10 10.34 -19.72
N PRO A 715 -0.35 10.59 -18.42
CA PRO A 715 0.68 10.73 -17.41
C PRO A 715 1.37 9.39 -17.15
N LEU A 716 2.41 9.36 -16.31
CA LEU A 716 3.10 8.12 -15.93
C LEU A 716 3.72 7.37 -17.13
N THR A 717 4.16 8.10 -18.16
CA THR A 717 4.76 7.53 -19.38
C THR A 717 6.21 8.02 -19.56
N GLN A 718 6.47 8.83 -20.60
CA GLN A 718 7.81 9.25 -21.04
C GLN A 718 8.59 10.05 -19.99
N LEU A 719 7.92 10.64 -18.99
CA LEU A 719 8.59 11.33 -17.89
C LEU A 719 9.28 10.37 -16.92
N PHE A 720 8.83 9.11 -16.84
CA PHE A 720 9.34 8.13 -15.87
C PHE A 720 10.12 7.00 -16.54
N TYR A 721 9.81 6.66 -17.78
CA TYR A 721 10.40 5.52 -18.49
C TYR A 721 11.32 5.98 -19.63
N ILE A 722 12.48 5.32 -19.74
CA ILE A 722 13.47 5.60 -20.80
C ILE A 722 13.03 5.01 -22.14
N VAL A 723 12.27 3.90 -22.08
CA VAL A 723 11.72 3.16 -23.22
C VAL A 723 10.23 2.96 -23.02
#